data_AF-A0A354M5B0-F1
#
_entry.id   AF-A0A354M5B0-F1
#
_cell.length_a   1.000
_cell.length_b   1.000
_cell.length_c   1.000
_cell.angle_alpha   90.00
_cell.angle_beta   90.00
_cell.angle_gamma   90.00
#
_symmetry.space_group_name_H-M   'P 1'
#
loop_
_entity.id
_entity.type
_entity.pdbx_description
1 polymer ?
#
loop_
_entity_poly.entity_id
_entity_poly.type
_entity_poly.pdbx_seq_one_letter_code
_entity_poly.pdbx_strand_id
1 'polypeptide(L)'
;MRRIFLFVCLCFLLPIYAWSVSDDNKAKQIADINFENGTVSDNLGNVIAEALNGASVVSDDIRQGKVLSFDADLKGCLQLKGDILSDEMTISFFGKREDIDPNANWRMFLALYADDGSNIYLTPKTSWGNDSYIVIDNKPYSTYRSIAGEPLENNQWYHFAIVFSGTRIRYYVNGELSGELETLLKLSDFNISKIFLGCNPETSYSMSGRIDNVKIYHTALVANQIVALSKDEELPEPSVSEEGETAYARFSFETGLEDDMKNIESSSLNVERTKNNVRGYVADIKSDSRMSLQIGDLMKEELSFSFVYFKDQFQDEDTGKVLVRFQGQNNDEAVLVISQVVSSHAVFEFKITEDGITRTAGKMTANPLYAGQWNSISLVQVFSAGGSPYYRIYLNGALGKQIAGYTNKENPFSQIDFGCGENTCTGLLDEITLERSSLTSDEIRDWDAEFCDFSEFTVCVDQKKQTIRNFGASDGWSTQFIGKYFPENKKEHLAELLFSCDTLSNGTPKGIGLSAWRFNIGAGTSEQGAASRISDETRRTECFLNPDMTTYDWTKQAGQQWFLEKAVKTYNVPDIIGWQNSPPVYYTVRGLGFREYGDAKSTILKREHFNDFGKFLADVVSHFKEQGINFKYISPLNEPQWEWNATSDGGVVSQEGTPWTNQEVSDVVKAIDAEFVKEVLILSCLLQKLAL
;
A
#
# COMPACT_ATOMS: atom_id res chain seq x y z
N MET A 1 -33.61 -50.81 -20.60
CA MET A 1 -32.21 -50.64 -21.07
C MET A 1 -31.82 -49.20 -20.74
N ARG A 2 -30.70 -49.04 -20.00
CA ARG A 2 -30.08 -47.81 -19.47
C ARG A 2 -30.83 -47.02 -18.37
N ARG A 3 -30.27 -47.17 -17.16
CA ARG A 3 -30.57 -46.49 -15.89
C ARG A 3 -29.89 -45.12 -15.86
N ILE A 4 -30.60 -44.13 -15.34
CA ILE A 4 -30.08 -42.81 -14.94
C ILE A 4 -29.45 -42.98 -13.55
N PHE A 5 -28.15 -42.74 -13.44
CA PHE A 5 -27.46 -42.59 -12.17
C PHE A 5 -27.17 -41.10 -11.96
N LEU A 6 -27.79 -40.55 -10.92
CA LEU A 6 -27.41 -39.27 -10.30
C LEU A 6 -26.11 -39.55 -9.54
N PHE A 7 -24.99 -38.96 -9.95
CA PHE A 7 -23.75 -38.98 -9.19
C PHE A 7 -23.69 -37.71 -8.34
N VAL A 8 -24.01 -37.88 -7.06
CA VAL A 8 -23.56 -36.99 -5.99
C VAL A 8 -22.14 -37.44 -5.65
N CYS A 9 -21.14 -36.64 -6.01
CA CYS A 9 -19.77 -36.81 -5.52
C CYS A 9 -19.12 -35.44 -5.28
N LEU A 10 -18.86 -35.20 -3.99
CA LEU A 10 -17.70 -34.52 -3.41
C LEU A 10 -17.11 -33.31 -4.15
N CYS A 11 -17.44 -32.12 -3.63
CA CYS A 11 -16.46 -31.03 -3.50
C CYS A 11 -16.19 -30.79 -2.00
N PHE A 12 -15.79 -31.84 -1.28
CA PHE A 12 -14.96 -31.73 -0.08
C PHE A 12 -13.51 -31.93 -0.54
N LEU A 13 -12.95 -30.91 -1.17
CA LEU A 13 -11.52 -30.68 -1.32
C LEU A 13 -11.35 -29.16 -1.38
N LEU A 14 -11.73 -28.47 -0.30
CA LEU A 14 -10.89 -27.36 0.11
C LEU A 14 -9.56 -28.03 0.45
N PRO A 15 -8.45 -27.76 -0.26
CA PRO A 15 -7.20 -27.94 0.42
C PRO A 15 -7.30 -26.96 1.59
N ILE A 16 -7.44 -27.51 2.80
CA ILE A 16 -6.85 -26.91 3.98
C ILE A 16 -5.36 -26.90 3.65
N TYR A 17 -4.94 -25.93 2.82
CA TYR A 17 -3.61 -25.41 2.96
C TYR A 17 -3.65 -24.81 4.34
N ALA A 18 -3.01 -25.53 5.26
CA ALA A 18 -2.28 -24.87 6.31
C ALA A 18 -1.74 -23.58 5.69
N TRP A 19 -2.08 -22.44 6.26
CA TRP A 19 -1.23 -21.28 6.13
C TRP A 19 0.13 -21.74 6.68
N SER A 20 0.94 -22.40 5.85
CA SER A 20 2.34 -22.09 5.85
C SER A 20 2.34 -20.61 5.53
N VAL A 21 2.70 -19.81 6.52
CA VAL A 21 3.33 -18.52 6.32
C VAL A 21 4.46 -18.80 5.31
N SER A 22 4.15 -18.75 4.02
CA SER A 22 5.09 -19.01 2.95
C SER A 22 5.41 -17.66 2.33
N ASP A 23 6.51 -17.09 2.80
CA ASP A 23 7.39 -16.14 2.10
C ASP A 23 6.85 -14.77 1.66
N ASP A 24 5.59 -14.40 1.91
CA ASP A 24 5.05 -13.07 1.53
C ASP A 24 5.54 -11.89 2.40
N ASN A 25 6.39 -12.14 3.40
CA ASN A 25 7.08 -11.11 4.19
C ASN A 25 8.45 -10.71 3.64
N LYS A 26 8.89 -11.31 2.52
CA LYS A 26 10.20 -10.98 1.94
C LYS A 26 10.14 -9.63 1.24
N ALA A 27 10.96 -8.70 1.70
CA ALA A 27 11.11 -7.39 1.09
C ALA A 27 11.34 -7.51 -0.42
N LYS A 28 10.54 -6.79 -1.21
CA LYS A 28 10.58 -6.88 -2.67
C LYS A 28 11.80 -6.14 -3.22
N GLN A 29 12.91 -6.85 -3.36
CA GLN A 29 14.12 -6.32 -4.00
C GLN A 29 13.86 -6.11 -5.50
N ILE A 30 14.13 -4.90 -5.99
CA ILE A 30 13.98 -4.54 -7.40
C ILE A 30 15.31 -4.29 -8.11
N ALA A 31 16.39 -3.96 -7.38
CA ALA A 31 17.73 -3.85 -7.97
C ALA A 31 18.79 -4.48 -7.07
N ASP A 32 19.77 -5.13 -7.70
CA ASP A 32 21.01 -5.63 -7.09
C ASP A 32 22.21 -5.34 -8.00
N ILE A 33 23.00 -4.32 -7.67
CA ILE A 33 24.16 -3.89 -8.47
C ILE A 33 25.42 -3.95 -7.59
N ASN A 34 26.18 -5.04 -7.73
CA ASN A 34 27.36 -5.36 -6.91
C ASN A 34 28.69 -5.38 -7.67
N PHE A 35 28.70 -5.13 -8.97
CA PHE A 35 29.90 -4.99 -9.83
C PHE A 35 30.88 -6.19 -9.88
N GLU A 36 30.63 -7.28 -9.15
CA GLU A 36 31.55 -8.43 -9.01
C GLU A 36 31.90 -9.09 -10.35
N ASN A 37 30.93 -9.15 -11.26
CA ASN A 37 31.13 -9.67 -12.62
C ASN A 37 31.96 -8.73 -13.53
N GLY A 38 32.37 -7.55 -13.04
CA GLY A 38 33.12 -6.53 -13.79
C GLY A 38 32.27 -5.66 -14.70
N THR A 39 30.94 -5.72 -14.57
CA THR A 39 30.00 -4.93 -15.39
C THR A 39 29.14 -4.04 -14.53
N VAL A 40 28.60 -2.99 -15.14
CA VAL A 40 27.57 -2.14 -14.54
C VAL A 40 26.23 -2.64 -15.05
N SER A 41 25.64 -3.57 -14.31
CA SER A 41 24.34 -4.16 -14.62
C SER A 41 23.61 -4.53 -13.33
N ASP A 42 22.28 -4.50 -13.38
CA ASP A 42 21.42 -5.03 -12.33
C ASP A 42 21.31 -6.55 -12.49
N ASN A 43 21.67 -7.29 -11.44
CA ASN A 43 21.61 -8.75 -11.42
C ASN A 43 20.16 -9.28 -11.49
N LEU A 44 19.16 -8.46 -11.14
CA LEU A 44 17.75 -8.81 -11.24
C LEU A 44 17.14 -8.45 -12.61
N GLY A 45 17.80 -7.59 -13.39
CA GLY A 45 17.37 -7.18 -14.72
C GLY A 45 16.14 -6.26 -14.77
N ASN A 46 15.71 -5.68 -13.63
CA ASN A 46 14.56 -4.78 -13.58
C ASN A 46 14.96 -3.31 -13.78
N VAL A 47 16.20 -2.97 -13.44
CA VAL A 47 16.73 -1.60 -13.53
C VAL A 47 17.88 -1.54 -14.52
N ILE A 48 17.90 -0.50 -15.36
CA ILE A 48 19.03 -0.21 -16.24
C ILE A 48 20.03 0.62 -15.46
N ALA A 49 21.19 0.04 -15.17
CA ALA A 49 22.33 0.71 -14.55
C ALA A 49 23.32 1.15 -15.64
N GLU A 50 23.66 2.44 -15.68
CA GLU A 50 24.57 3.00 -16.69
C GLU A 50 25.69 3.80 -16.02
N ALA A 51 26.93 3.41 -16.26
CA ALA A 51 28.09 4.21 -15.87
C ALA A 51 28.36 5.31 -16.91
N LEU A 52 28.40 6.55 -16.43
CA LEU A 52 28.57 7.74 -17.24
C LEU A 52 29.93 8.40 -16.99
N ASN A 53 30.39 9.15 -17.99
CA ASN A 53 31.52 10.07 -17.91
C ASN A 53 32.78 9.49 -17.24
N GLY A 54 33.22 8.31 -17.69
CA GLY A 54 34.46 7.69 -17.21
C GLY A 54 34.33 6.91 -15.90
N ALA A 55 33.13 6.80 -15.33
CA ALA A 55 32.88 5.85 -14.25
C ALA A 55 33.17 4.42 -14.74
N SER A 56 33.89 3.65 -13.92
CA SER A 56 34.37 2.32 -14.33
C SER A 56 34.53 1.39 -13.14
N VAL A 57 34.37 0.09 -13.40
CA VAL A 57 34.50 -0.95 -12.38
C VAL A 57 35.99 -1.24 -12.14
N VAL A 58 36.41 -1.17 -10.88
CA VAL A 58 37.80 -1.38 -10.43
C VAL A 58 37.84 -2.35 -9.25
N SER A 59 38.99 -2.96 -8.98
CA SER A 59 39.20 -3.77 -7.77
C SER A 59 39.39 -2.87 -6.54
N ASP A 60 38.88 -3.30 -5.39
CA ASP A 60 39.09 -2.65 -4.09
C ASP A 60 39.51 -3.67 -3.02
N ASP A 61 40.63 -3.40 -2.35
CA ASP A 61 41.23 -4.32 -1.39
C ASP A 61 40.45 -4.41 -0.07
N ILE A 62 39.71 -3.35 0.31
CA ILE A 62 38.97 -3.32 1.58
C ILE A 62 37.66 -4.08 1.45
N ARG A 63 36.92 -3.84 0.35
CA ARG A 63 35.68 -4.57 0.03
C ARG A 63 35.94 -6.01 -0.43
N GLN A 64 37.18 -6.36 -0.78
CA GLN A 64 37.60 -7.68 -1.27
C GLN A 64 36.82 -8.12 -2.53
N GLY A 65 36.64 -7.20 -3.47
CA GLY A 65 35.78 -7.39 -4.64
C GLY A 65 36.00 -6.33 -5.72
N LYS A 66 34.96 -6.07 -6.51
CA LYS A 66 34.95 -5.00 -7.51
C LYS A 66 33.92 -3.95 -7.15
N VAL A 67 34.26 -2.69 -7.37
CA VAL A 67 33.41 -1.54 -7.03
C VAL A 67 33.38 -0.57 -8.20
N LEU A 68 32.37 0.30 -8.24
CA LEU A 68 32.34 1.38 -9.21
C LEU A 68 33.15 2.57 -8.71
N SER A 69 34.16 2.97 -9.47
CA SER A 69 34.92 4.20 -9.25
C SER A 69 34.42 5.32 -10.16
N PHE A 70 34.35 6.53 -9.62
CA PHE A 70 33.96 7.73 -10.36
C PHE A 70 34.83 8.92 -9.95
N ASP A 71 34.96 9.88 -10.87
CA ASP A 71 35.86 11.02 -10.75
C ASP A 71 35.11 12.35 -10.89
N ALA A 72 35.40 13.30 -9.98
CA ALA A 72 34.76 14.59 -9.93
C ALA A 72 35.02 15.44 -11.18
N ASP A 73 36.26 15.41 -11.72
CA ASP A 73 36.66 16.25 -12.86
C ASP A 73 35.98 15.78 -14.14
N LEU A 74 35.78 14.47 -14.28
CA LEU A 74 35.02 13.89 -15.39
C LEU A 74 33.51 13.95 -15.18
N LYS A 75 33.03 14.26 -13.97
CA LYS A 75 31.62 14.10 -13.56
C LYS A 75 31.12 12.67 -13.71
N GLY A 76 31.96 11.69 -13.35
CA GLY A 76 31.61 10.28 -13.38
C GLY A 76 30.42 9.98 -12.47
N CYS A 77 29.48 9.15 -12.92
CA CYS A 77 28.33 8.72 -12.10
C CYS A 77 27.76 7.40 -12.54
N LEU A 78 26.96 6.82 -11.65
CA LEU A 78 26.01 5.77 -11.97
C LEU A 78 24.64 6.42 -12.18
N GLN A 79 24.02 6.20 -13.33
CA GLN A 79 22.62 6.55 -13.56
C GLN A 79 21.76 5.29 -13.51
N LEU A 80 20.66 5.36 -12.77
CA LEU A 80 19.65 4.30 -12.75
C LEU A 80 18.42 4.75 -13.55
N LYS A 81 17.92 3.88 -14.41
CA LYS A 81 16.73 4.10 -15.25
C LYS A 81 15.77 2.93 -15.14
N GLY A 82 14.47 3.20 -15.12
CA GLY A 82 13.42 2.20 -15.01
C GLY A 82 12.33 2.62 -14.04
N ASP A 83 11.44 1.67 -13.72
CA ASP A 83 10.37 1.86 -12.75
C ASP A 83 10.89 1.58 -11.32
N ILE A 84 11.61 2.56 -10.77
CA ILE A 84 12.37 2.41 -9.52
C ILE A 84 11.59 2.95 -8.32
N LEU A 85 10.75 3.96 -8.52
CA LEU A 85 10.17 4.75 -7.44
C LEU A 85 8.93 4.06 -6.84
N SER A 86 8.77 4.19 -5.53
CA SER A 86 7.58 3.79 -4.77
C SER A 86 7.49 4.70 -3.53
N ASP A 87 6.27 5.01 -3.07
CA ASP A 87 6.08 5.74 -1.80
C ASP A 87 6.51 4.91 -0.58
N GLU A 88 6.65 3.59 -0.76
CA GLU A 88 7.24 2.64 0.17
C GLU A 88 8.50 2.04 -0.47
N MET A 89 9.69 2.54 -0.13
CA MET A 89 10.93 2.07 -0.75
C MET A 89 12.18 2.26 0.10
N THR A 90 13.20 1.44 -0.14
CA THR A 90 14.53 1.58 0.45
C THR A 90 15.60 1.63 -0.62
N ILE A 91 16.49 2.63 -0.56
CA ILE A 91 17.73 2.68 -1.35
C ILE A 91 18.89 2.42 -0.39
N SER A 92 19.68 1.39 -0.63
CA SER A 92 20.84 1.02 0.18
C SER A 92 22.08 0.86 -0.68
N PHE A 93 23.23 1.35 -0.21
CA PHE A 93 24.51 1.20 -0.91
C PHE A 93 25.69 1.47 0.03
N PHE A 94 26.87 1.00 -0.35
CA PHE A 94 28.12 1.42 0.28
C PHE A 94 28.74 2.55 -0.52
N GLY A 95 29.28 3.56 0.18
CA GLY A 95 29.95 4.69 -0.43
C GLY A 95 31.24 5.06 0.28
N LYS A 96 32.25 5.44 -0.51
CA LYS A 96 33.52 5.98 -0.06
C LYS A 96 33.84 7.27 -0.80
N ARG A 97 33.98 8.36 -0.04
CA ARG A 97 34.41 9.66 -0.58
C ARG A 97 35.93 9.69 -0.70
N GLU A 98 36.46 10.15 -1.83
CA GLU A 98 37.90 10.19 -2.12
C GLU A 98 38.30 11.50 -2.82
N ASP A 99 37.61 12.60 -2.52
CA ASP A 99 37.91 13.91 -3.11
C ASP A 99 39.34 14.36 -2.78
N ILE A 100 39.98 15.02 -3.75
CA ILE A 100 41.29 15.69 -3.57
C ILE A 100 41.17 16.79 -2.50
N ASP A 101 40.10 17.57 -2.52
CA ASP A 101 39.78 18.53 -1.48
C ASP A 101 38.73 17.94 -0.51
N PRO A 102 39.15 17.46 0.68
CA PRO A 102 38.23 16.90 1.67
C PRO A 102 37.24 17.93 2.23
N ASN A 103 37.47 19.23 1.98
CA ASN A 103 36.58 20.32 2.41
C ASN A 103 35.59 20.77 1.33
N ALA A 104 35.56 20.10 0.17
CA ALA A 104 34.55 20.43 -0.84
C ALA A 104 33.14 20.19 -0.27
N ASN A 105 32.27 21.19 -0.40
CA ASN A 105 30.90 21.10 0.10
C ASN A 105 29.94 20.70 -1.02
N TRP A 106 28.76 20.21 -0.63
CA TRP A 106 27.61 19.97 -1.51
C TRP A 106 27.80 18.85 -2.53
N ARG A 107 28.83 18.00 -2.37
CA ARG A 107 29.04 16.79 -3.19
C ARG A 107 27.94 15.76 -2.93
N MET A 108 27.65 14.86 -3.86
CA MET A 108 26.49 13.96 -3.75
C MET A 108 26.89 12.50 -3.82
N PHE A 109 26.48 11.71 -2.82
CA PHE A 109 26.52 10.24 -2.90
C PHE A 109 25.34 9.68 -3.69
N LEU A 110 24.15 10.23 -3.45
CA LEU A 110 22.89 9.86 -4.11
C LEU A 110 22.11 11.12 -4.39
N ALA A 111 21.43 11.17 -5.53
CA ALA A 111 20.54 12.25 -5.85
C ALA A 111 19.38 11.84 -6.77
N LEU A 112 18.17 12.17 -6.35
CA LEU A 112 16.91 12.00 -7.06
C LEU A 112 16.50 13.39 -7.58
N TYR A 113 16.26 13.52 -8.88
CA TYR A 113 15.91 14.78 -9.53
C TYR A 113 14.65 14.69 -10.37
N ALA A 114 13.85 15.75 -10.30
CA ALA A 114 12.76 16.02 -11.21
C ALA A 114 13.13 17.13 -12.20
N ASP A 115 12.45 17.15 -13.34
CA ASP A 115 12.69 18.15 -14.39
C ASP A 115 12.24 19.57 -14.01
N ASP A 116 11.41 19.71 -12.97
CA ASP A 116 11.03 21.02 -12.41
C ASP A 116 12.05 21.60 -11.41
N GLY A 117 13.16 20.88 -11.19
CA GLY A 117 14.23 21.25 -10.26
C GLY A 117 14.04 20.75 -8.83
N SER A 118 12.95 20.05 -8.52
CA SER A 118 12.78 19.37 -7.23
C SER A 118 13.78 18.24 -7.09
N ASN A 119 14.26 18.02 -5.87
CA ASN A 119 15.31 17.03 -5.61
C ASN A 119 15.33 16.51 -4.17
N ILE A 120 15.85 15.29 -4.04
CA ILE A 120 16.24 14.68 -2.78
C ILE A 120 17.66 14.16 -2.93
N TYR A 121 18.61 14.61 -2.12
CA TYR A 121 20.01 14.18 -2.25
C TYR A 121 20.71 13.98 -0.91
N LEU A 122 21.62 12.99 -0.89
CA LEU A 122 22.57 12.75 0.20
C LEU A 122 23.88 13.46 -0.10
N THR A 123 24.24 14.40 0.77
CA THR A 123 25.53 15.11 0.73
C THR A 123 26.36 14.82 1.98
N PRO A 124 27.65 14.47 1.84
CA PRO A 124 28.48 14.12 3.00
C PRO A 124 28.98 15.33 3.78
N LYS A 125 28.84 16.54 3.22
CA LYS A 125 29.28 17.79 3.85
C LYS A 125 28.62 18.98 3.19
N THR A 126 28.15 19.93 4.00
CA THR A 126 27.55 21.18 3.52
C THR A 126 28.39 22.38 3.96
N SER A 127 28.07 23.57 3.46
CA SER A 127 28.62 24.80 4.04
C SER A 127 28.04 25.15 5.42
N TRP A 128 27.09 24.36 5.94
CA TRP A 128 26.46 24.57 7.25
C TRP A 128 27.26 23.94 8.40
N GLY A 129 28.06 22.93 8.11
CA GLY A 129 28.80 22.17 9.12
C GLY A 129 29.57 21.00 8.53
N ASN A 130 30.09 20.13 9.39
CA ASN A 130 30.80 18.92 8.97
C ASN A 130 29.89 17.68 8.83
N ASP A 131 28.64 17.80 9.24
CA ASP A 131 27.67 16.71 9.23
C ASP A 131 27.22 16.37 7.80
N SER A 132 26.84 15.10 7.59
CA SER A 132 26.12 14.68 6.40
C SER A 132 24.66 15.11 6.46
N TYR A 133 24.03 15.27 5.29
CA TYR A 133 22.64 15.68 5.20
C TYR A 133 21.91 14.94 4.07
N ILE A 134 20.66 14.56 4.34
CA ILE A 134 19.65 14.43 3.28
C ILE A 134 18.98 15.80 3.13
N VAL A 135 19.01 16.36 1.92
CA VAL A 135 18.29 17.60 1.59
C VAL A 135 17.10 17.27 0.72
N ILE A 136 15.94 17.85 1.06
CA ILE A 136 14.65 17.61 0.40
C ILE A 136 14.08 18.96 -0.02
N ASP A 137 14.03 19.19 -1.33
CA ASP A 137 13.63 20.46 -1.93
C ASP A 137 12.55 20.21 -2.99
N ASN A 138 11.34 20.69 -2.75
CA ASN A 138 10.22 20.61 -3.68
C ASN A 138 9.87 22.01 -4.19
N LYS A 139 10.03 22.23 -5.50
CA LYS A 139 9.81 23.53 -6.13
C LYS A 139 8.33 23.89 -6.27
N PRO A 140 7.44 23.03 -6.79
CA PRO A 140 6.01 23.33 -6.89
C PRO A 140 5.37 23.79 -5.58
N TYR A 141 5.75 23.16 -4.45
CA TYR A 141 5.19 23.45 -3.13
C TYR A 141 6.04 24.39 -2.28
N SER A 142 7.18 24.87 -2.79
CA SER A 142 8.10 25.77 -2.08
C SER A 142 8.54 25.23 -0.71
N THR A 143 8.74 23.93 -0.60
CA THR A 143 9.18 23.29 0.65
C THR A 143 10.65 22.92 0.58
N TYR A 144 11.41 23.38 1.58
CA TYR A 144 12.81 23.00 1.77
C TYR A 144 12.97 22.42 3.18
N ARG A 145 13.55 21.23 3.28
CA ARG A 145 13.80 20.49 4.52
C ARG A 145 15.12 19.74 4.45
N SER A 146 15.60 19.28 5.60
CA SER A 146 16.82 18.49 5.69
C SER A 146 16.79 17.56 6.89
N ILE A 147 17.43 16.39 6.75
CA ILE A 147 17.76 15.46 7.82
C ILE A 147 19.27 15.58 8.05
N ALA A 148 19.67 15.96 9.26
CA ALA A 148 21.09 15.95 9.65
C ALA A 148 21.49 14.52 10.02
N GLY A 149 22.71 14.12 9.68
CA GLY A 149 23.35 12.91 10.20
C GLY A 149 24.67 13.22 10.88
N GLU A 150 25.53 12.21 11.01
CA GLU A 150 26.87 12.38 11.58
C GLU A 150 27.90 12.86 10.53
N PRO A 151 29.05 13.43 10.98
CA PRO A 151 30.17 13.72 10.11
C PRO A 151 30.75 12.47 9.45
N LEU A 152 31.02 12.56 8.14
CA LEU A 152 31.61 11.48 7.36
C LEU A 152 33.08 11.79 7.02
N GLU A 153 33.99 10.88 7.37
CA GLU A 153 35.41 11.03 7.09
C GLU A 153 35.73 10.69 5.63
N ASN A 154 36.68 11.44 5.06
CA ASN A 154 37.18 11.14 3.72
C ASN A 154 37.98 9.83 3.74
N ASN A 155 37.90 9.06 2.65
CA ASN A 155 38.55 7.77 2.45
C ASN A 155 38.11 6.65 3.39
N GLN A 156 36.92 6.74 3.99
CA GLN A 156 36.28 5.65 4.73
C GLN A 156 35.05 5.11 4.01
N TRP A 157 34.81 3.80 4.13
CA TRP A 157 33.61 3.16 3.65
C TRP A 157 32.48 3.33 4.67
N TYR A 158 31.32 3.75 4.17
CA TYR A 158 30.09 3.82 4.93
C TYR A 158 29.00 3.04 4.21
N HIS A 159 28.15 2.37 4.96
CA HIS A 159 26.86 1.92 4.47
C HIS A 159 25.85 3.05 4.63
N PHE A 160 25.07 3.30 3.59
CA PHE A 160 23.96 4.24 3.60
C PHE A 160 22.66 3.50 3.31
N ALA A 161 21.59 3.88 4.01
CA ALA A 161 20.24 3.53 3.63
C ALA A 161 19.30 4.73 3.78
N ILE A 162 18.44 4.94 2.79
CA ILE A 162 17.34 5.91 2.84
C ILE A 162 16.05 5.13 2.68
N VAL A 163 15.18 5.22 3.68
CA VAL A 163 13.90 4.52 3.75
C VAL A 163 12.78 5.55 3.61
N PHE A 164 11.92 5.37 2.61
CA PHE A 164 10.70 6.13 2.38
C PHE A 164 9.51 5.26 2.81
N SER A 165 8.69 5.79 3.72
CA SER A 165 7.44 5.18 4.19
C SER A 165 6.36 6.27 4.22
N GLY A 166 5.55 6.33 3.16
CA GLY A 166 4.61 7.41 2.91
C GLY A 166 5.27 8.80 2.91
N THR A 167 4.97 9.61 3.94
CA THR A 167 5.53 10.95 4.16
C THR A 167 6.77 10.94 5.06
N ARG A 168 7.17 9.79 5.61
CA ARG A 168 8.33 9.67 6.49
C ARG A 168 9.56 9.25 5.69
N ILE A 169 10.68 9.93 5.95
CA ILE A 169 11.99 9.60 5.39
C ILE A 169 12.95 9.34 6.55
N ARG A 170 13.58 8.16 6.56
CA ARG A 170 14.63 7.80 7.52
C ARG A 170 15.96 7.65 6.81
N TYR A 171 17.00 8.17 7.45
CA TYR A 171 18.38 8.13 6.98
C TYR A 171 19.22 7.32 7.95
N TYR A 172 19.86 6.26 7.45
CA TYR A 172 20.70 5.36 8.21
C TYR A 172 22.13 5.39 7.69
N VAL A 173 23.07 5.28 8.64
CA VAL A 173 24.50 5.12 8.36
C VAL A 173 25.03 3.94 9.16
N ASN A 174 25.75 3.03 8.50
CA ASN A 174 26.32 1.82 9.10
C ASN A 174 25.29 0.92 9.83
N GLY A 175 24.03 0.97 9.43
CA GLY A 175 22.94 0.21 10.05
C GLY A 175 22.21 0.93 11.17
N GLU A 176 22.70 2.08 11.62
CA GLU A 176 22.11 2.87 12.71
C GLU A 176 21.30 4.06 12.16
N LEU A 177 20.19 4.41 12.82
CA LEU A 177 19.37 5.55 12.42
C LEU A 177 20.14 6.85 12.71
N SER A 178 20.53 7.55 11.66
CA SER A 178 21.27 8.82 11.73
C SER A 178 20.30 10.00 11.90
N GLY A 179 19.12 9.93 11.28
CA GLY A 179 18.04 10.87 11.50
C GLY A 179 16.78 10.54 10.71
N GLU A 180 15.68 11.19 11.05
CA GLU A 180 14.42 11.06 10.32
C GLU A 180 13.68 12.38 10.21
N LEU A 181 12.74 12.43 9.28
CA LEU A 181 11.86 13.57 9.08
C LEU A 181 10.53 13.09 8.51
N GLU A 182 9.45 13.62 9.06
CA GLU A 182 8.15 13.60 8.40
C GLU A 182 8.00 14.83 7.51
N THR A 183 7.80 14.58 6.22
CA THR A 183 7.59 15.60 5.19
C THR A 183 6.10 15.94 5.07
N LEU A 184 5.79 16.95 4.27
CA LEU A 184 4.39 17.28 3.92
C LEU A 184 3.89 16.50 2.69
N LEU A 185 4.77 15.76 2.01
CA LEU A 185 4.57 15.23 0.65
C LEU A 185 5.24 13.87 0.50
N LYS A 186 4.61 12.95 -0.22
CA LYS A 186 5.19 11.64 -0.51
C LYS A 186 6.18 11.71 -1.67
N LEU A 187 6.96 10.66 -1.89
CA LEU A 187 7.96 10.63 -2.97
C LEU A 187 7.31 10.81 -4.35
N SER A 188 6.11 10.25 -4.57
CA SER A 188 5.34 10.42 -5.81
C SER A 188 5.06 11.89 -6.15
N ASP A 189 4.95 12.77 -5.16
CA ASP A 189 4.65 14.20 -5.35
C ASP A 189 5.83 15.01 -5.89
N PHE A 190 7.04 14.44 -5.90
CA PHE A 190 8.25 15.09 -6.39
C PHE A 190 8.44 14.94 -7.90
N ASN A 191 7.69 14.06 -8.58
CA ASN A 191 7.86 13.78 -10.02
C ASN A 191 9.32 13.46 -10.42
N ILE A 192 10.03 12.71 -9.58
CA ILE A 192 11.42 12.33 -9.84
C ILE A 192 11.52 11.55 -11.16
N SER A 193 12.40 11.99 -12.04
CA SER A 193 12.63 11.37 -13.36
C SER A 193 14.06 10.86 -13.55
N LYS A 194 15.00 11.22 -12.65
CA LYS A 194 16.43 10.88 -12.75
C LYS A 194 16.99 10.48 -11.38
N ILE A 195 17.72 9.37 -11.34
CA ILE A 195 18.41 8.90 -10.14
C ILE A 195 19.89 8.71 -10.46
N PHE A 196 20.76 9.38 -9.70
CA PHE A 196 22.19 9.32 -9.86
C PHE A 196 22.89 8.96 -8.55
N LEU A 197 23.99 8.22 -8.66
CA LEU A 197 24.93 8.00 -7.57
C LEU A 197 26.33 8.53 -7.94
N GLY A 198 27.01 9.10 -6.95
CA GLY A 198 28.35 9.70 -7.04
C GLY A 198 28.40 11.11 -7.62
N CYS A 199 27.36 11.56 -8.34
CA CYS A 199 27.29 12.92 -8.88
C CYS A 199 25.86 13.32 -9.29
N ASN A 200 25.63 14.61 -9.55
CA ASN A 200 24.58 15.04 -10.46
C ASN A 200 25.21 15.71 -11.69
N PRO A 201 25.13 15.11 -12.91
CA PRO A 201 25.78 15.66 -14.09
C PRO A 201 25.23 17.03 -14.51
N GLU A 202 24.01 17.38 -14.07
CA GLU A 202 23.34 18.64 -14.35
C GLU A 202 23.83 19.79 -13.45
N THR A 203 24.69 19.51 -12.47
CA THR A 203 25.26 20.51 -11.55
C THR A 203 26.79 20.51 -11.57
N SER A 204 27.40 21.36 -10.73
CA SER A 204 28.84 21.37 -10.46
C SER A 204 29.24 20.47 -9.26
N TYR A 205 28.29 19.73 -8.69
CA TYR A 205 28.43 19.02 -7.42
C TYR A 205 28.85 17.54 -7.58
N SER A 206 29.84 17.27 -8.43
CA SER A 206 30.41 15.93 -8.64
C SER A 206 31.52 15.60 -7.64
N MET A 207 31.67 14.32 -7.30
CA MET A 207 32.62 13.83 -6.29
C MET A 207 33.56 12.79 -6.90
N SER A 208 34.77 12.66 -6.37
CA SER A 208 35.61 11.48 -6.62
C SER A 208 35.37 10.47 -5.51
N GLY A 209 35.19 9.20 -5.87
CA GLY A 209 34.87 8.18 -4.88
C GLY A 209 34.54 6.82 -5.47
N ARG A 210 34.07 5.94 -4.59
CA ARG A 210 33.66 4.57 -4.91
C ARG A 210 32.30 4.25 -4.32
N ILE A 211 31.54 3.44 -5.04
CA ILE A 211 30.25 2.89 -4.58
C ILE A 211 30.21 1.39 -4.85
N ASP A 212 29.54 0.68 -3.96
CA ASP A 212 29.35 -0.77 -4.05
C ASP A 212 27.98 -1.20 -3.52
N ASN A 213 27.54 -2.41 -3.89
CA ASN A 213 26.32 -3.07 -3.41
C ASN A 213 25.09 -2.16 -3.37
N VAL A 214 24.72 -1.58 -4.51
CA VAL A 214 23.51 -0.76 -4.64
C VAL A 214 22.30 -1.69 -4.70
N LYS A 215 21.48 -1.67 -3.66
CA LYS A 215 20.25 -2.44 -3.54
C LYS A 215 19.06 -1.51 -3.40
N ILE A 216 18.00 -1.81 -4.13
CA ILE A 216 16.74 -1.05 -4.05
C ILE A 216 15.60 -2.02 -3.77
N TYR A 217 14.71 -1.65 -2.85
CA TYR A 217 13.53 -2.41 -2.48
C TYR A 217 12.28 -1.54 -2.65
N HIS A 218 11.20 -2.11 -3.19
CA HIS A 218 9.85 -1.53 -3.12
C HIS A 218 9.17 -1.92 -1.79
N THR A 219 9.93 -1.74 -0.71
CA THR A 219 9.53 -2.01 0.65
C THR A 219 10.31 -1.05 1.53
N ALA A 220 9.62 -0.39 2.47
CA ALA A 220 10.28 0.33 3.53
C ALA A 220 10.88 -0.69 4.51
N LEU A 221 12.19 -0.87 4.47
CA LEU A 221 12.88 -1.88 5.28
C LEU A 221 12.97 -1.40 6.72
N VAL A 222 12.73 -2.32 7.65
CA VAL A 222 12.84 -2.06 9.09
C VAL A 222 14.30 -2.11 9.57
N ALA A 223 14.56 -1.58 10.77
CA ALA A 223 15.93 -1.37 11.27
C ALA A 223 16.79 -2.65 11.28
N ASN A 224 16.25 -3.80 11.68
CA ASN A 224 17.02 -5.06 11.69
C ASN A 224 17.43 -5.50 10.28
N GLN A 225 16.61 -5.22 9.28
CA GLN A 225 16.92 -5.44 7.86
C GLN A 225 17.98 -4.45 7.37
N ILE A 226 17.94 -3.19 7.80
CA ILE A 226 18.99 -2.21 7.48
C ILE A 226 20.35 -2.60 8.08
N VAL A 227 20.37 -3.12 9.33
CA VAL A 227 21.59 -3.64 9.97
C VAL A 227 22.15 -4.85 9.22
N ALA A 228 21.31 -5.74 8.70
CA ALA A 228 21.77 -6.84 7.87
C ALA A 228 22.42 -6.34 6.57
N LEU A 229 21.80 -5.35 5.92
CA LEU A 229 22.39 -4.72 4.72
C LEU A 229 23.72 -4.03 5.01
N SER A 230 23.90 -3.42 6.19
CA SER A 230 25.16 -2.75 6.54
C SER A 230 26.34 -3.71 6.74
N LYS A 231 26.05 -5.01 6.90
CA LYS A 231 27.01 -6.09 7.05
C LYS A 231 27.11 -7.01 5.84
N ASP A 232 26.41 -6.67 4.74
CA ASP A 232 26.24 -7.54 3.56
C ASP A 232 25.64 -8.93 3.89
N GLU A 233 24.78 -9.00 4.90
CA GLU A 233 24.08 -10.21 5.32
C GLU A 233 22.74 -10.37 4.58
N GLU A 234 22.19 -11.59 4.59
CA GLU A 234 20.85 -11.86 4.09
C GLU A 234 19.80 -11.15 4.97
N LEU A 235 18.72 -10.65 4.36
CA LEU A 235 17.68 -9.96 5.10
C LEU A 235 16.98 -10.91 6.10
N PRO A 236 16.96 -10.59 7.40
CA PRO A 236 16.11 -11.31 8.34
C PRO A 236 14.64 -10.98 8.09
N GLU A 237 13.76 -11.77 8.69
CA GLU A 237 12.34 -11.40 8.82
C GLU A 237 12.23 -10.00 9.45
N PRO A 238 11.31 -9.15 8.96
CA PRO A 238 11.15 -7.81 9.49
C PRO A 238 10.72 -7.90 10.96
N SER A 239 11.43 -7.22 11.85
CA SER A 239 10.91 -6.97 13.20
C SER A 239 9.68 -6.06 13.07
N VAL A 240 8.55 -6.44 13.69
CA VAL A 240 7.28 -5.73 13.54
C VAL A 240 7.34 -4.34 14.21
N SER A 241 7.59 -3.28 13.43
CA SER A 241 6.83 -2.02 13.41
C SER A 241 7.51 -0.96 12.53
N GLU A 242 6.80 -0.45 11.52
CA GLU A 242 7.03 0.91 11.05
C GLU A 242 6.13 1.83 11.86
N GLU A 243 6.73 2.61 12.77
CA GLU A 243 6.29 3.92 13.28
C GLU A 243 6.81 4.10 14.71
N GLY A 244 7.92 4.86 14.84
CA GLY A 244 8.50 5.32 16.10
C GLY A 244 9.10 4.22 16.97
N GLU A 245 10.43 4.14 17.03
CA GLU A 245 11.19 3.31 17.99
C GLU A 245 10.50 2.00 18.39
N THR A 246 10.77 0.91 17.64
CA THR A 246 10.32 -0.43 18.03
C THR A 246 10.51 -0.63 19.53
N ALA A 247 9.47 -1.11 20.21
CA ALA A 247 9.63 -1.63 21.56
C ALA A 247 10.92 -2.47 21.60
N TYR A 248 11.78 -2.26 22.58
CA TYR A 248 12.96 -3.09 22.81
C TYR A 248 12.59 -4.57 22.94
N ALA A 249 11.42 -4.90 23.48
CA ALA A 249 10.88 -6.25 23.49
C ALA A 249 9.37 -6.21 23.29
N ARG A 250 8.82 -7.23 22.63
CA ARG A 250 7.38 -7.36 22.36
C ARG A 250 6.91 -8.79 22.53
N PHE A 251 5.77 -8.96 23.18
CA PHE A 251 5.09 -10.24 23.33
C PHE A 251 3.67 -10.09 22.77
N SER A 252 3.52 -10.31 21.46
CA SER A 252 2.21 -10.37 20.78
C SER A 252 1.47 -11.67 20.99
N PHE A 253 2.19 -12.69 21.47
CA PHE A 253 1.73 -14.07 21.60
C PHE A 253 1.29 -14.74 20.29
N GLU A 254 1.49 -14.14 19.11
CA GLU A 254 1.13 -14.76 17.83
C GLU A 254 2.06 -15.89 17.42
N THR A 255 3.29 -15.91 17.95
CA THR A 255 4.30 -16.93 17.62
C THR A 255 4.63 -17.88 18.79
N GLY A 256 4.38 -17.45 20.03
CA GLY A 256 4.74 -18.21 21.23
C GLY A 256 4.42 -17.47 22.53
N LEU A 257 5.05 -17.86 23.64
CA LEU A 257 5.04 -17.12 24.91
C LEU A 257 6.37 -16.38 25.14
N GLU A 258 7.18 -16.25 24.10
CA GLU A 258 8.51 -15.67 24.11
C GLU A 258 8.47 -14.25 23.52
N ASP A 259 9.56 -13.49 23.72
CA ASP A 259 9.73 -12.18 23.10
C ASP A 259 9.89 -12.35 21.59
N ASP A 260 8.99 -11.77 20.81
CA ASP A 260 9.00 -11.80 19.34
C ASP A 260 10.30 -11.19 18.78
N MET A 261 10.91 -10.28 19.54
CA MET A 261 12.14 -9.58 19.19
C MET A 261 13.41 -10.25 19.72
N LYS A 262 13.26 -11.27 20.59
CA LYS A 262 14.35 -12.08 21.16
C LYS A 262 15.42 -11.26 21.88
N ASN A 263 15.05 -10.12 22.43
CA ASN A 263 15.92 -9.24 23.21
C ASN A 263 15.85 -9.56 24.70
N ILE A 264 14.75 -10.15 25.16
CA ILE A 264 14.53 -10.53 26.56
C ILE A 264 14.26 -12.02 26.70
N GLU A 265 15.03 -12.68 27.59
CA GLU A 265 14.71 -14.03 28.01
C GLU A 265 13.43 -14.04 28.85
N SER A 266 12.53 -14.95 28.54
CA SER A 266 11.29 -15.14 29.30
C SER A 266 11.11 -16.60 29.67
N SER A 267 10.35 -16.83 30.74
CA SER A 267 9.95 -18.17 31.17
C SER A 267 8.50 -18.18 31.59
N SER A 268 7.83 -19.31 31.36
CA SER A 268 6.44 -19.51 31.72
C SER A 268 6.25 -20.83 32.46
N LEU A 269 5.40 -20.79 33.49
CA LEU A 269 4.92 -21.92 34.25
C LEU A 269 3.39 -21.85 34.27
N ASN A 270 2.73 -22.90 33.79
CA ASN A 270 1.26 -23.00 33.74
C ASN A 270 0.56 -21.82 33.05
N VAL A 271 1.23 -21.11 32.13
CA VAL A 271 0.62 -20.09 31.27
C VAL A 271 0.16 -20.78 29.99
N GLU A 272 -1.10 -20.59 29.63
CA GLU A 272 -1.67 -21.19 28.42
C GLU A 272 -1.80 -20.15 27.30
N ARG A 273 -1.33 -20.49 26.11
CA ARG A 273 -1.53 -19.66 24.92
C ARG A 273 -2.88 -20.01 24.28
N THR A 274 -3.85 -19.11 24.39
CA THR A 274 -5.25 -19.37 24.01
C THR A 274 -5.67 -18.45 22.86
N LYS A 275 -6.47 -18.96 21.92
CA LYS A 275 -7.03 -18.11 20.86
C LYS A 275 -8.26 -17.36 21.35
N ASN A 276 -8.16 -16.02 21.41
CA ASN A 276 -9.22 -15.09 21.66
C ASN A 276 -9.97 -14.73 20.37
N ASN A 277 -11.27 -14.45 20.48
CA ASN A 277 -12.11 -14.14 19.31
C ASN A 277 -11.87 -12.73 18.73
N VAL A 278 -11.24 -11.83 19.51
CA VAL A 278 -10.97 -10.45 19.13
C VAL A 278 -9.49 -10.25 18.76
N ARG A 279 -8.55 -10.77 19.57
CA ARG A 279 -7.12 -10.41 19.50
C ARG A 279 -6.17 -11.53 19.05
N GLY A 280 -6.68 -12.56 18.37
CA GLY A 280 -5.80 -13.66 17.96
C GLY A 280 -5.35 -14.50 19.15
N TYR A 281 -4.06 -14.78 19.32
CA TYR A 281 -3.56 -15.56 20.45
C TYR A 281 -3.14 -14.68 21.62
N VAL A 282 -3.47 -15.11 22.84
CA VAL A 282 -3.22 -14.36 24.08
C VAL A 282 -2.67 -15.28 25.17
N ALA A 283 -2.01 -14.73 26.18
CA ALA A 283 -1.53 -15.49 27.34
C ALA A 283 -2.59 -15.53 28.45
N ASP A 284 -3.05 -16.72 28.82
CA ASP A 284 -3.99 -16.97 29.91
C ASP A 284 -3.25 -17.20 31.23
N ILE A 285 -3.36 -16.22 32.14
CA ILE A 285 -2.78 -16.22 33.47
C ILE A 285 -3.82 -16.74 34.48
N LYS A 286 -3.56 -17.94 35.00
CA LYS A 286 -4.34 -18.65 36.01
C LYS A 286 -3.74 -18.44 37.40
N SER A 287 -4.42 -18.93 38.43
CA SER A 287 -4.02 -18.73 39.84
C SER A 287 -2.66 -19.34 40.19
N ASP A 288 -2.21 -20.33 39.45
CA ASP A 288 -0.92 -21.02 39.63
C ASP A 288 0.08 -20.70 38.50
N SER A 289 -0.26 -19.77 37.62
CA SER A 289 0.61 -19.36 36.53
C SER A 289 1.74 -18.45 37.02
N ARG A 290 2.86 -18.48 36.30
CA ARG A 290 3.92 -17.48 36.38
C ARG A 290 4.50 -17.26 34.98
N MET A 291 4.54 -16.02 34.53
CA MET A 291 5.31 -15.56 33.38
C MET A 291 6.34 -14.55 33.89
N SER A 292 7.59 -14.74 33.50
CA SER A 292 8.73 -14.01 34.02
C SER A 292 9.58 -13.48 32.88
N LEU A 293 9.81 -12.16 32.84
CA LEU A 293 10.59 -11.45 31.83
C LEU A 293 11.89 -10.96 32.48
N GLN A 294 13.05 -11.37 31.95
CA GLN A 294 14.37 -10.99 32.49
C GLN A 294 14.85 -9.67 31.88
N ILE A 295 14.49 -8.55 32.52
CA ILE A 295 14.78 -7.20 32.02
C ILE A 295 16.19 -6.70 32.37
N GLY A 296 16.93 -7.41 33.21
CA GLY A 296 18.32 -7.07 33.54
C GLY A 296 18.48 -5.64 34.09
N ASP A 297 19.29 -4.83 33.42
CA ASP A 297 19.61 -3.45 33.85
C ASP A 297 18.73 -2.37 33.17
N LEU A 298 17.71 -2.75 32.39
CA LEU A 298 16.92 -1.81 31.58
C LEU A 298 16.30 -0.66 32.39
N MET A 299 15.90 -0.93 33.64
CA MET A 299 15.28 0.07 34.50
C MET A 299 16.27 1.10 35.07
N LYS A 300 17.56 1.04 34.71
CA LYS A 300 18.53 2.10 35.06
C LYS A 300 18.38 3.35 34.19
N GLU A 301 17.71 3.24 33.04
CA GLU A 301 17.46 4.32 32.08
C GLU A 301 15.97 4.61 31.95
N GLU A 302 15.58 5.55 31.08
CA GLU A 302 14.16 5.75 30.77
C GLU A 302 13.58 4.50 30.12
N LEU A 303 12.41 4.08 30.61
CA LEU A 303 11.73 2.88 30.13
C LEU A 303 10.22 3.08 30.23
N SER A 304 9.52 2.68 29.18
CA SER A 304 8.08 2.50 29.20
C SER A 304 7.78 1.00 29.09
N PHE A 305 6.80 0.56 29.87
CA PHE A 305 6.34 -0.81 29.89
C PHE A 305 4.83 -0.79 29.77
N SER A 306 4.31 -1.29 28.66
CA SER A 306 2.88 -1.31 28.36
C SER A 306 2.40 -2.73 28.14
N PHE A 307 1.15 -3.01 28.49
CA PHE A 307 0.51 -4.29 28.18
C PHE A 307 -1.00 -4.15 28.18
N VAL A 308 -1.66 -5.07 27.49
CA VAL A 308 -3.11 -5.15 27.42
C VAL A 308 -3.59 -6.29 28.31
N TYR A 309 -4.66 -6.03 29.06
CA TYR A 309 -5.23 -6.98 30.00
C TYR A 309 -6.75 -7.09 29.85
N PHE A 310 -7.25 -8.32 29.91
CA PHE A 310 -8.68 -8.62 29.91
C PHE A 310 -9.04 -9.55 31.05
N LYS A 311 -10.17 -9.23 31.70
CA LYS A 311 -10.82 -10.11 32.66
C LYS A 311 -12.33 -10.05 32.46
N ASP A 312 -12.97 -11.22 32.38
CA ASP A 312 -14.42 -11.28 32.19
C ASP A 312 -15.18 -10.56 33.29
N GLN A 313 -14.80 -10.77 34.55
CA GLN A 313 -15.42 -10.18 35.74
C GLN A 313 -14.39 -9.99 36.85
N PHE A 314 -14.42 -8.84 37.52
CA PHE A 314 -13.72 -8.63 38.78
C PHE A 314 -14.64 -8.96 39.96
N GLN A 315 -14.14 -9.69 40.96
CA GLN A 315 -14.87 -10.09 42.15
C GLN A 315 -14.22 -9.54 43.43
N ASP A 316 -14.96 -9.45 44.54
CA ASP A 316 -14.43 -8.92 45.80
C ASP A 316 -13.19 -9.68 46.28
N GLU A 317 -13.13 -10.99 46.02
CA GLU A 317 -12.00 -11.88 46.30
C GLU A 317 -10.74 -11.52 45.50
N ASP A 318 -10.85 -10.74 44.42
CA ASP A 318 -9.70 -10.23 43.67
C ASP A 318 -8.98 -9.10 44.41
N THR A 319 -9.59 -8.52 45.46
CA THR A 319 -8.96 -7.49 46.28
C THR A 319 -7.68 -8.03 46.93
N GLY A 320 -6.57 -7.31 46.76
CA GLY A 320 -5.25 -7.69 47.25
C GLY A 320 -4.42 -8.52 46.27
N LYS A 321 -5.00 -8.97 45.14
CA LYS A 321 -4.26 -9.71 44.11
C LYS A 321 -3.39 -8.78 43.26
N VAL A 322 -2.23 -9.29 42.86
CA VAL A 322 -1.18 -8.60 42.11
C VAL A 322 -1.33 -8.92 40.63
N LEU A 323 -1.40 -7.87 39.80
CA LEU A 323 -1.46 -7.99 38.34
C LEU A 323 -0.06 -8.11 37.73
N VAL A 324 0.84 -7.21 38.13
CA VAL A 324 2.24 -7.24 37.69
C VAL A 324 3.16 -6.89 38.86
N ARG A 325 4.31 -7.54 38.90
CA ARG A 325 5.37 -7.35 39.90
C ARG A 325 6.71 -7.10 39.23
N PHE A 326 7.40 -6.04 39.63
CA PHE A 326 8.79 -5.79 39.34
C PHE A 326 9.62 -6.27 40.54
N GLN A 327 10.59 -7.15 40.32
CA GLN A 327 11.44 -7.70 41.38
C GLN A 327 12.86 -7.15 41.30
N GLY A 328 13.39 -6.75 42.46
CA GLY A 328 14.79 -6.38 42.64
C GLY A 328 15.50 -7.23 43.69
N GLN A 329 16.68 -6.79 44.11
CA GLN A 329 17.46 -7.45 45.17
C GLN A 329 16.86 -7.18 46.57
N ASN A 330 17.28 -7.91 47.60
CA ASN A 330 16.90 -7.67 49.01
C ASN A 330 15.41 -7.62 49.35
N ASN A 331 14.55 -8.28 48.55
CA ASN A 331 13.08 -8.21 48.61
C ASN A 331 12.48 -6.84 48.22
N ASP A 332 13.24 -6.01 47.51
CA ASP A 332 12.72 -4.80 46.90
C ASP A 332 11.79 -5.17 45.74
N GLU A 333 10.62 -4.53 45.69
CA GLU A 333 9.63 -4.81 44.65
C GLU A 333 8.78 -3.58 44.33
N ALA A 334 8.21 -3.56 43.13
CA ALA A 334 7.06 -2.72 42.82
C ALA A 334 5.90 -3.56 42.31
N VAL A 335 4.69 -3.31 42.80
CA VAL A 335 3.50 -4.10 42.47
C VAL A 335 2.34 -3.22 42.09
N LEU A 336 1.62 -3.64 41.04
CA LEU A 336 0.31 -3.13 40.71
C LEU A 336 -0.74 -4.10 41.28
N VAL A 337 -1.49 -3.65 42.28
CA VAL A 337 -2.39 -4.49 43.10
C VAL A 337 -3.83 -3.96 43.07
N ILE A 338 -4.80 -4.87 43.02
CA ILE A 338 -6.22 -4.51 43.14
C ILE A 338 -6.46 -4.04 44.58
N SER A 339 -6.77 -2.75 44.74
CA SER A 339 -7.03 -2.14 46.05
C SER A 339 -8.46 -2.35 46.51
N GLN A 340 -9.40 -2.43 45.58
CA GLN A 340 -10.83 -2.69 45.80
C GLN A 340 -11.50 -2.99 44.46
N VAL A 341 -12.61 -3.72 44.52
CA VAL A 341 -13.54 -3.87 43.39
C VAL A 341 -14.79 -3.03 43.66
N VAL A 342 -15.22 -2.24 42.67
CA VAL A 342 -16.40 -1.36 42.76
C VAL A 342 -17.22 -1.54 41.49
N SER A 343 -18.46 -1.99 41.62
CA SER A 343 -19.37 -2.19 40.48
C SER A 343 -18.77 -3.03 39.35
N SER A 344 -18.09 -4.13 39.69
CA SER A 344 -17.36 -5.00 38.75
C SER A 344 -16.18 -4.33 38.03
N HIS A 345 -15.66 -3.22 38.54
CA HIS A 345 -14.42 -2.59 38.09
C HIS A 345 -13.33 -2.72 39.15
N ALA A 346 -12.10 -2.99 38.74
CA ALA A 346 -10.97 -3.04 39.65
C ALA A 346 -10.31 -1.66 39.77
N VAL A 347 -10.20 -1.17 41.00
CA VAL A 347 -9.41 0.03 41.32
C VAL A 347 -8.04 -0.42 41.79
N PHE A 348 -7.00 0.02 41.10
CA PHE A 348 -5.63 -0.38 41.41
C PHE A 348 -4.90 0.64 42.28
N GLU A 349 -3.89 0.15 43.00
CA GLU A 349 -2.85 0.93 43.65
C GLU A 349 -1.48 0.43 43.16
N PHE A 350 -0.53 1.34 42.99
CA PHE A 350 0.86 1.00 42.73
C PHE A 350 1.67 1.18 44.02
N LYS A 351 2.44 0.17 44.41
CA LYS A 351 3.23 0.15 45.64
C LYS A 351 4.68 -0.14 45.31
N ILE A 352 5.60 0.56 45.97
CA ILE A 352 7.06 0.35 45.87
C ILE A 352 7.58 0.05 47.27
N THR A 353 8.27 -1.07 47.44
CA THR A 353 8.98 -1.45 48.66
C THR A 353 10.49 -1.33 48.42
N GLU A 354 11.16 -0.55 49.26
CA GLU A 354 12.60 -0.27 49.21
C GLU A 354 13.16 -0.39 50.63
N ASP A 355 14.14 -1.27 50.83
CA ASP A 355 14.79 -1.51 52.13
C ASP A 355 13.78 -1.80 53.27
N GLY A 356 12.70 -2.52 52.94
CA GLY A 356 11.61 -2.85 53.86
C GLY A 356 10.59 -1.73 54.14
N ILE A 357 10.70 -0.58 53.45
CA ILE A 357 9.75 0.53 53.54
C ILE A 357 8.86 0.57 52.30
N THR A 358 7.54 0.42 52.49
CA THR A 358 6.56 0.48 51.39
C THR A 358 5.94 1.87 51.25
N ARG A 359 5.94 2.38 50.02
CA ARG A 359 5.28 3.62 49.57
C ARG A 359 4.14 3.27 48.61
N THR A 360 3.02 4.00 48.66
CA THR A 360 1.86 3.80 47.75
C THR A 360 1.56 5.09 46.98
N ALA A 361 1.20 4.95 45.70
CA ALA A 361 0.77 6.05 44.84
C ALA A 361 -0.66 6.54 45.15
N GLY A 362 -1.39 5.80 46.01
CA GLY A 362 -2.81 5.98 46.27
C GLY A 362 -3.71 5.38 45.18
N LYS A 363 -5.01 5.29 45.46
CA LYS A 363 -6.00 4.62 44.60
C LYS A 363 -6.21 5.34 43.27
N MET A 364 -6.23 4.60 42.16
CA MET A 364 -6.57 5.07 40.81
C MET A 364 -8.08 4.96 40.56
N THR A 365 -8.90 5.71 41.31
CA THR A 365 -10.37 5.62 41.23
C THR A 365 -10.99 6.25 39.99
N ALA A 366 -10.30 7.19 39.34
CA ALA A 366 -10.83 7.90 38.17
C ALA A 366 -10.78 7.06 36.88
N ASN A 367 -9.80 6.15 36.78
CA ASN A 367 -9.56 5.30 35.61
C ASN A 367 -9.42 3.84 36.07
N PRO A 368 -10.50 3.17 36.51
CA PRO A 368 -10.43 1.76 36.90
C PRO A 368 -10.24 0.86 35.67
N LEU A 369 -9.91 -0.42 35.90
CA LEU A 369 -10.01 -1.42 34.84
C LEU A 369 -11.42 -1.98 34.79
N TYR A 370 -11.95 -2.09 33.57
CA TYR A 370 -13.32 -2.50 33.30
C TYR A 370 -13.39 -3.99 32.98
N ALA A 371 -14.32 -4.69 33.61
CA ALA A 371 -14.62 -6.08 33.29
C ALA A 371 -15.23 -6.22 31.89
N GLY A 372 -14.94 -7.35 31.21
CA GLY A 372 -15.55 -7.71 29.93
C GLY A 372 -15.03 -6.92 28.72
N GLN A 373 -13.96 -6.13 28.88
CA GLN A 373 -13.28 -5.43 27.79
C GLN A 373 -11.76 -5.47 28.00
N TRP A 374 -11.02 -5.21 26.93
CA TRP A 374 -9.57 -5.07 27.00
C TRP A 374 -9.22 -3.71 27.58
N ASN A 375 -8.19 -3.68 28.41
CA ASN A 375 -7.71 -2.49 29.08
C ASN A 375 -6.21 -2.32 28.81
N SER A 376 -5.76 -1.09 28.56
CA SER A 376 -4.34 -0.77 28.49
C SER A 376 -3.80 -0.41 29.88
N ILE A 377 -2.58 -0.84 30.17
CA ILE A 377 -1.84 -0.47 31.36
C ILE A 377 -0.43 -0.09 30.92
N SER A 378 0.03 1.09 31.32
CA SER A 378 1.41 1.53 31.04
C SER A 378 2.08 2.08 32.29
N LEU A 379 3.29 1.60 32.56
CA LEU A 379 4.21 2.15 33.56
C LEU A 379 5.34 2.86 32.82
N VAL A 380 5.42 4.17 32.98
CA VAL A 380 6.46 5.00 32.34
C VAL A 380 7.41 5.53 33.40
N GLN A 381 8.66 5.08 33.35
CA GLN A 381 9.76 5.62 34.15
C GLN A 381 10.32 6.88 33.50
N VAL A 382 10.44 7.94 34.30
CA VAL A 382 10.97 9.23 33.88
C VAL A 382 11.99 9.72 34.90
N PHE A 383 13.01 10.44 34.46
CA PHE A 383 13.95 11.12 35.36
C PHE A 383 13.64 12.60 35.45
N SER A 384 13.56 13.12 36.67
CA SER A 384 13.51 14.57 36.89
C SER A 384 14.81 15.23 36.42
N ALA A 385 14.82 16.55 36.24
CA ALA A 385 16.03 17.30 35.89
C ALA A 385 17.21 17.12 36.88
N GLY A 386 16.93 16.69 38.12
CA GLY A 386 17.92 16.33 39.13
C GLY A 386 18.38 14.87 39.10
N GLY A 387 17.93 14.09 38.12
CA GLY A 387 18.23 12.67 37.94
C GLY A 387 17.51 11.73 38.92
N SER A 388 16.47 12.20 39.63
CA SER A 388 15.66 11.32 40.49
C SER A 388 14.53 10.68 39.66
N PRO A 389 14.38 9.34 39.68
CA PRO A 389 13.34 8.66 38.92
C PRO A 389 11.96 8.87 39.54
N TYR A 390 10.93 8.89 38.71
CA TYR A 390 9.54 8.79 39.09
C TYR A 390 8.76 7.99 38.05
N TYR A 391 7.65 7.41 38.47
CA TYR A 391 6.79 6.62 37.59
C TYR A 391 5.49 7.34 37.33
N ARG A 392 5.06 7.35 36.08
CA ARG A 392 3.70 7.67 35.66
C ARG A 392 2.97 6.36 35.34
N ILE A 393 1.82 6.14 35.98
CA ILE A 393 0.99 4.96 35.76
C ILE A 393 -0.24 5.39 34.99
N TYR A 394 -0.42 4.83 33.79
CA TYR A 394 -1.57 5.05 32.93
C TYR A 394 -2.45 3.81 32.91
N LEU A 395 -3.76 4.04 32.90
CA LEU A 395 -4.78 3.00 32.73
C LEU A 395 -5.74 3.50 31.66
N ASN A 396 -5.99 2.70 30.61
CA ASN A 396 -6.88 3.05 29.50
C ASN A 396 -6.51 4.41 28.87
N GLY A 397 -5.22 4.55 28.51
CA GLY A 397 -4.65 5.77 27.90
C GLY A 397 -4.56 7.00 28.81
N ALA A 398 -5.15 6.96 30.02
CA ALA A 398 -5.25 8.11 30.91
C ALA A 398 -4.31 8.02 32.12
N LEU A 399 -3.66 9.13 32.48
CA LEU A 399 -2.78 9.19 33.65
C LEU A 399 -3.58 8.93 34.93
N GLY A 400 -3.32 7.80 35.59
CA GLY A 400 -3.92 7.43 36.86
C GLY A 400 -3.22 8.08 38.05
N LYS A 401 -1.92 7.83 38.20
CA LYS A 401 -1.09 8.37 39.30
C LYS A 401 0.36 8.59 38.89
N GLN A 402 1.05 9.38 39.71
CA GLN A 402 2.49 9.52 39.72
C GLN A 402 3.03 9.19 41.12
N ILE A 403 4.18 8.52 41.19
CA ILE A 403 4.87 8.24 42.44
C ILE A 403 6.37 8.45 42.26
N ALA A 404 7.05 8.95 43.30
CA ALA A 404 8.50 8.99 43.33
C ALA A 404 9.06 7.56 43.18
N GLY A 405 10.08 7.41 42.35
CA GLY A 405 10.72 6.13 42.08
C GLY A 405 11.65 5.69 43.20
N TYR A 406 12.60 4.84 42.85
CA TYR A 406 13.62 4.35 43.78
C TYR A 406 14.52 5.49 44.27
N THR A 407 14.82 5.53 45.58
CA THR A 407 15.58 6.65 46.16
C THR A 407 17.09 6.50 45.96
N ASN A 408 17.59 5.27 45.89
CA ASN A 408 18.92 4.99 45.36
C ASN A 408 18.92 5.19 43.84
N LYS A 409 19.92 5.91 43.32
CA LYS A 409 20.02 6.31 41.89
C LYS A 409 20.10 5.13 40.91
N GLU A 410 20.26 3.91 41.39
CA GLU A 410 20.23 2.69 40.59
C GLU A 410 18.95 1.93 40.95
N ASN A 411 18.01 1.86 40.00
CA ASN A 411 16.81 1.05 40.14
C ASN A 411 17.20 -0.44 40.10
N PRO A 412 16.92 -1.23 41.15
CA PRO A 412 17.40 -2.60 41.26
C PRO A 412 16.52 -3.62 40.52
N PHE A 413 15.43 -3.20 39.88
CA PHE A 413 14.49 -4.13 39.24
C PHE A 413 15.09 -4.77 38.00
N SER A 414 15.20 -6.11 38.05
CA SER A 414 15.80 -6.91 36.99
C SER A 414 14.84 -7.94 36.38
N GLN A 415 13.62 -8.03 36.92
CA GLN A 415 12.62 -8.99 36.48
C GLN A 415 11.21 -8.40 36.56
N ILE A 416 10.37 -8.71 35.56
CA ILE A 416 8.93 -8.44 35.57
C ILE A 416 8.19 -9.77 35.60
N ASP A 417 7.26 -9.92 36.53
CA ASP A 417 6.45 -11.11 36.71
C ASP A 417 4.95 -10.83 36.56
N PHE A 418 4.29 -11.68 35.79
CA PHE A 418 2.84 -11.85 35.78
C PHE A 418 2.50 -13.22 36.37
N GLY A 419 1.52 -13.28 37.27
CA GLY A 419 1.23 -14.52 37.99
C GLY A 419 2.24 -14.82 39.10
N CYS A 420 1.76 -14.83 40.34
CA CYS A 420 2.52 -14.93 41.59
C CYS A 420 1.88 -15.95 42.56
N GLY A 421 1.38 -17.09 42.07
CA GLY A 421 0.70 -18.09 42.91
C GLY A 421 -0.61 -17.57 43.51
N GLU A 422 -0.90 -17.88 44.78
CA GLU A 422 -2.21 -17.59 45.43
C GLU A 422 -2.65 -16.11 45.38
N ASN A 423 -1.72 -15.16 45.19
CA ASN A 423 -2.01 -13.73 45.07
C ASN A 423 -2.14 -13.23 43.62
N THR A 424 -2.26 -14.11 42.62
CA THR A 424 -2.32 -13.76 41.19
C THR A 424 -3.63 -13.13 40.78
N CYS A 425 -3.59 -11.95 40.18
CA CYS A 425 -4.72 -11.42 39.44
C CYS A 425 -4.85 -12.17 38.10
N THR A 426 -5.79 -13.12 38.04
CA THR A 426 -6.00 -13.95 36.84
C THR A 426 -6.63 -13.17 35.69
N GLY A 427 -6.37 -13.56 34.45
CA GLY A 427 -6.94 -12.95 33.25
C GLY A 427 -6.09 -13.21 32.02
N LEU A 428 -6.46 -12.59 30.91
CA LEU A 428 -5.75 -12.69 29.65
C LEU A 428 -4.81 -11.49 29.49
N LEU A 429 -3.58 -11.75 29.04
CA LEU A 429 -2.61 -10.74 28.66
C LEU A 429 -2.39 -10.79 27.15
N ASP A 430 -2.21 -9.61 26.58
CA ASP A 430 -1.84 -9.43 25.18
C ASP A 430 -0.91 -8.23 25.03
N GLU A 431 -0.13 -8.20 23.95
CA GLU A 431 0.72 -7.09 23.54
C GLU A 431 1.53 -6.45 24.68
N ILE A 432 2.45 -7.22 25.27
CA ILE A 432 3.40 -6.66 26.25
C ILE A 432 4.54 -5.99 25.48
N THR A 433 4.79 -4.71 25.72
CA THR A 433 5.87 -3.95 25.10
C THR A 433 6.78 -3.30 26.15
N LEU A 434 8.08 -3.23 25.82
CA LEU A 434 9.06 -2.47 26.59
C LEU A 434 9.74 -1.46 25.66
N GLU A 435 9.55 -0.16 25.85
CA GLU A 435 10.23 0.88 25.07
C GLU A 435 11.39 1.51 25.88
N ARG A 436 12.59 1.65 25.28
CA ARG A 436 13.77 2.28 25.93
C ARG A 436 13.71 3.82 25.91
N SER A 437 12.52 4.36 26.11
CA SER A 437 12.24 5.79 26.15
C SER A 437 11.04 6.04 27.06
N SER A 438 10.91 7.28 27.54
CA SER A 438 9.79 7.68 28.38
C SER A 438 8.63 8.21 27.55
N LEU A 439 7.67 7.33 27.21
CA LEU A 439 6.53 7.69 26.38
C LEU A 439 5.75 8.89 26.97
N THR A 440 5.42 9.82 26.09
CA THR A 440 4.58 10.97 26.36
C THR A 440 3.13 10.55 26.57
N SER A 441 2.30 11.44 27.11
CA SER A 441 0.88 11.14 27.32
C SER A 441 0.10 10.98 26.01
N ASP A 442 0.56 11.59 24.92
CA ASP A 442 -0.07 11.42 23.60
C ASP A 442 0.31 10.06 22.99
N GLU A 443 1.57 9.66 23.04
CA GLU A 443 2.02 8.32 22.59
C GLU A 443 1.32 7.19 23.37
N ILE A 444 1.11 7.36 24.68
CA ILE A 444 0.34 6.39 25.48
C ILE A 444 -1.13 6.33 25.05
N ARG A 445 -1.72 7.46 24.65
CA ARG A 445 -3.11 7.48 24.16
C ARG A 445 -3.21 6.83 22.78
N ASP A 446 -2.22 7.04 21.93
CA ASP A 446 -2.18 6.43 20.60
C ASP A 446 -1.97 4.91 20.70
N TRP A 447 -1.08 4.46 21.60
CA TRP A 447 -0.92 3.04 21.95
C TRP A 447 -2.22 2.43 22.49
N ASP A 448 -2.90 3.12 23.42
CA ASP A 448 -4.22 2.69 23.91
C ASP A 448 -5.25 2.58 22.80
N ALA A 449 -5.31 3.55 21.88
CA ALA A 449 -6.25 3.53 20.76
C ALA A 449 -5.96 2.37 19.79
N GLU A 450 -4.69 2.14 19.44
CA GLU A 450 -4.28 1.05 18.57
C GLU A 450 -4.71 -0.31 19.12
N PHE A 451 -4.51 -0.51 20.43
CA PHE A 451 -4.72 -1.80 21.03
C PHE A 451 -6.11 -1.97 21.64
N CYS A 452 -6.75 -0.96 22.22
CA CYS A 452 -8.00 -1.13 22.96
C CYS A 452 -9.26 -0.61 22.25
N ASP A 453 -9.13 0.15 21.16
CA ASP A 453 -10.28 0.63 20.38
C ASP A 453 -10.53 -0.26 19.15
N PHE A 454 -11.50 -1.18 19.26
CA PHE A 454 -11.89 -2.06 18.15
C PHE A 454 -13.31 -1.77 17.65
N SER A 455 -13.46 -1.73 16.32
CA SER A 455 -14.75 -1.70 15.66
C SER A 455 -15.18 -3.10 15.24
N GLU A 456 -16.27 -3.60 15.79
CA GLU A 456 -16.84 -4.89 15.41
C GLU A 456 -17.73 -4.75 14.15
N PHE A 457 -17.44 -5.55 13.13
CA PHE A 457 -18.29 -5.68 11.95
C PHE A 457 -18.92 -7.08 11.90
N THR A 458 -20.25 -7.15 11.97
CA THR A 458 -20.98 -8.40 11.81
C THR A 458 -21.47 -8.56 10.35
N VAL A 459 -21.04 -9.63 9.68
CA VAL A 459 -21.52 -9.98 8.33
C VAL A 459 -22.75 -10.88 8.42
N CYS A 460 -23.94 -10.32 8.24
CA CYS A 460 -25.20 -11.06 8.27
C CYS A 460 -25.52 -11.72 6.91
N VAL A 461 -25.01 -12.93 6.69
CA VAL A 461 -25.13 -13.67 5.40
C VAL A 461 -26.57 -14.09 5.05
N ASP A 462 -27.48 -14.09 6.02
CA ASP A 462 -28.91 -14.35 5.86
C ASP A 462 -29.70 -13.11 5.36
N GLN A 463 -29.16 -11.91 5.56
CA GLN A 463 -29.76 -10.64 5.14
C GLN A 463 -29.36 -10.23 3.72
N LYS A 464 -29.71 -11.05 2.73
CA LYS A 464 -29.37 -10.82 1.32
C LYS A 464 -29.93 -9.49 0.78
N LYS A 465 -29.14 -8.80 -0.05
CA LYS A 465 -29.50 -7.54 -0.73
C LYS A 465 -29.58 -7.74 -2.25
N GLN A 466 -29.07 -6.80 -3.04
CA GLN A 466 -29.05 -6.89 -4.51
C GLN A 466 -28.11 -7.97 -5.04
N THR A 467 -28.43 -8.53 -6.20
CA THR A 467 -27.48 -9.33 -6.97
C THR A 467 -26.55 -8.39 -7.74
N ILE A 468 -25.24 -8.49 -7.49
CA ILE A 468 -24.22 -7.82 -8.30
C ILE A 468 -24.15 -8.53 -9.65
N ARG A 469 -24.38 -7.79 -10.75
CA ARG A 469 -24.42 -8.36 -12.09
C ARG A 469 -23.04 -8.42 -12.73
N ASN A 470 -22.36 -7.28 -12.77
CA ASN A 470 -21.02 -7.16 -13.32
C ASN A 470 -20.35 -5.86 -12.84
N PHE A 471 -19.04 -5.80 -13.06
CA PHE A 471 -18.23 -4.60 -13.10
C PHE A 471 -17.61 -4.55 -14.50
N GLY A 472 -17.68 -3.38 -15.16
CA GLY A 472 -17.25 -3.27 -16.56
C GLY A 472 -16.61 -1.95 -16.91
N ALA A 473 -15.90 -1.96 -18.03
CA ALA A 473 -15.29 -0.79 -18.65
C ALA A 473 -15.65 -0.74 -20.15
N SER A 474 -15.20 0.31 -20.84
CA SER A 474 -15.53 0.58 -22.24
C SER A 474 -14.28 0.66 -23.09
N ASP A 475 -14.38 0.20 -24.33
CA ASP A 475 -13.32 0.33 -25.33
C ASP A 475 -13.32 1.69 -26.06
N GLY A 476 -14.34 2.52 -25.82
CA GLY A 476 -14.41 3.89 -26.33
C GLY A 476 -13.39 4.81 -25.63
N TRP A 477 -12.48 5.50 -26.31
CA TRP A 477 -12.19 5.48 -27.75
C TRP A 477 -10.80 4.96 -28.10
N SER A 478 -9.83 5.09 -27.20
CA SER A 478 -8.42 4.83 -27.49
C SER A 478 -8.11 3.37 -27.84
N THR A 479 -8.98 2.42 -27.47
CA THR A 479 -8.75 0.99 -27.69
C THR A 479 -8.60 0.62 -29.15
N GLN A 480 -9.22 1.36 -30.09
CA GLN A 480 -9.00 1.14 -31.52
C GLN A 480 -7.54 1.33 -31.93
N PHE A 481 -6.85 2.32 -31.34
CA PHE A 481 -5.45 2.61 -31.62
C PHE A 481 -4.53 1.69 -30.85
N ILE A 482 -4.85 1.43 -29.57
CA ILE A 482 -4.08 0.51 -28.73
C ILE A 482 -4.09 -0.87 -29.38
N GLY A 483 -5.27 -1.44 -29.65
CA GLY A 483 -5.41 -2.77 -30.25
C GLY A 483 -4.70 -2.93 -31.60
N LYS A 484 -4.65 -1.86 -32.41
CA LYS A 484 -4.09 -1.89 -33.76
C LYS A 484 -2.58 -1.61 -33.82
N TYR A 485 -2.07 -0.70 -32.99
CA TYR A 485 -0.74 -0.14 -33.15
C TYR A 485 0.23 -0.44 -32.00
N PHE A 486 -0.24 -0.82 -30.81
CA PHE A 486 0.67 -1.15 -29.72
C PHE A 486 1.40 -2.48 -29.95
N PRO A 487 2.64 -2.63 -29.44
CA PRO A 487 3.34 -3.91 -29.44
C PRO A 487 2.50 -5.02 -28.78
N GLU A 488 2.57 -6.23 -29.33
CA GLU A 488 1.71 -7.35 -28.90
C GLU A 488 1.83 -7.64 -27.41
N ASN A 489 3.05 -7.70 -26.87
CA ASN A 489 3.30 -7.93 -25.45
C ASN A 489 2.62 -6.89 -24.53
N LYS A 490 2.56 -5.62 -24.95
CA LYS A 490 1.90 -4.55 -24.19
C LYS A 490 0.38 -4.71 -24.20
N LYS A 491 -0.21 -5.06 -25.35
CA LYS A 491 -1.67 -5.27 -25.45
C LYS A 491 -2.11 -6.52 -24.70
N GLU A 492 -1.33 -7.61 -24.76
CA GLU A 492 -1.58 -8.84 -23.99
C GLU A 492 -1.57 -8.56 -22.49
N HIS A 493 -0.56 -7.82 -22.00
CA HIS A 493 -0.51 -7.45 -20.59
C HIS A 493 -1.68 -6.55 -20.17
N LEU A 494 -2.10 -5.59 -21.02
CA LEU A 494 -3.31 -4.80 -20.75
C LEU A 494 -4.58 -5.65 -20.70
N ALA A 495 -4.71 -6.65 -21.58
CA ALA A 495 -5.84 -7.58 -21.54
C ALA A 495 -5.83 -8.42 -20.24
N GLU A 496 -4.66 -8.84 -19.77
CA GLU A 496 -4.51 -9.53 -18.47
C GLU A 496 -4.95 -8.64 -17.30
N LEU A 497 -4.44 -7.41 -17.24
CA LEU A 497 -4.80 -6.45 -16.20
C LEU A 497 -6.31 -6.14 -16.18
N LEU A 498 -6.96 -6.10 -17.34
CA LEU A 498 -8.39 -5.82 -17.44
C LEU A 498 -9.25 -7.03 -17.11
N PHE A 499 -8.93 -8.20 -17.66
CA PHE A 499 -9.88 -9.32 -17.73
C PHE A 499 -9.50 -10.52 -16.87
N SER A 500 -8.24 -10.64 -16.43
CA SER A 500 -7.81 -11.82 -15.69
C SER A 500 -8.43 -11.88 -14.30
N CYS A 501 -9.05 -13.03 -13.99
CA CYS A 501 -9.44 -13.41 -12.63
C CYS A 501 -8.38 -14.32 -11.98
N ASP A 502 -7.28 -14.59 -12.68
CA ASP A 502 -6.19 -15.41 -12.14
C ASP A 502 -5.41 -14.61 -11.09
N THR A 503 -4.71 -15.35 -10.23
CA THR A 503 -3.76 -14.79 -9.29
C THR A 503 -2.34 -15.18 -9.69
N LEU A 504 -1.37 -14.39 -9.23
CA LEU A 504 0.02 -14.82 -9.13
C LEU A 504 0.13 -15.95 -8.09
N SER A 505 1.30 -16.57 -7.99
CA SER A 505 1.55 -17.66 -7.05
C SER A 505 1.37 -17.26 -5.58
N ASN A 506 1.51 -15.98 -5.26
CA ASN A 506 1.27 -15.42 -3.92
C ASN A 506 -0.18 -14.96 -3.68
N GLY A 507 -1.10 -15.26 -4.60
CA GLY A 507 -2.51 -14.89 -4.45
C GLY A 507 -2.86 -13.46 -4.87
N THR A 508 -1.90 -12.62 -5.24
CA THR A 508 -2.19 -11.29 -5.81
C THR A 508 -2.97 -11.43 -7.13
N PRO A 509 -4.12 -10.77 -7.30
CA PRO A 509 -4.84 -10.77 -8.57
C PRO A 509 -3.96 -10.24 -9.72
N LYS A 510 -3.89 -10.97 -10.83
CA LYS A 510 -3.18 -10.52 -12.03
C LYS A 510 -3.88 -9.37 -12.74
N GLY A 511 -5.17 -9.18 -12.47
CA GLY A 511 -5.98 -8.13 -13.06
C GLY A 511 -7.23 -7.84 -12.24
N ILE A 512 -8.01 -6.89 -12.72
CA ILE A 512 -9.27 -6.44 -12.12
C ILE A 512 -10.34 -7.55 -12.20
N GLY A 513 -10.24 -8.45 -13.18
CA GLY A 513 -11.25 -9.48 -13.42
C GLY A 513 -12.58 -8.88 -13.86
N LEU A 514 -12.57 -7.95 -14.82
CA LEU A 514 -13.79 -7.33 -15.32
C LEU A 514 -14.78 -8.39 -15.80
N SER A 515 -16.01 -8.31 -15.29
CA SER A 515 -17.09 -9.23 -15.64
C SER A 515 -17.98 -8.70 -16.76
N ALA A 516 -17.73 -7.48 -17.24
CA ALA A 516 -18.34 -6.94 -18.44
C ALA A 516 -17.38 -6.11 -19.29
N TRP A 517 -17.56 -6.17 -20.61
CA TRP A 517 -16.83 -5.34 -21.57
C TRP A 517 -17.79 -4.65 -22.53
N ARG A 518 -17.69 -3.31 -22.63
CA ARG A 518 -18.55 -2.50 -23.47
C ARG A 518 -17.85 -2.17 -24.79
N PHE A 519 -18.29 -2.80 -25.86
CA PHE A 519 -17.80 -2.61 -27.23
C PHE A 519 -18.57 -1.48 -27.94
N ASN A 520 -17.86 -0.41 -28.31
CA ASN A 520 -18.40 0.74 -29.02
C ASN A 520 -18.55 0.42 -30.52
N ILE A 521 -19.78 0.24 -30.97
CA ILE A 521 -20.16 0.05 -32.38
C ILE A 521 -20.12 1.43 -33.05
N GLY A 522 -19.21 1.61 -34.01
CA GLY A 522 -18.93 2.93 -34.55
C GLY A 522 -19.90 3.43 -35.62
N ALA A 523 -19.99 4.75 -35.74
CA ALA A 523 -20.96 5.48 -36.56
C ALA A 523 -20.42 5.91 -37.94
N GLY A 524 -19.11 5.85 -38.17
CA GLY A 524 -18.52 6.11 -39.49
C GLY A 524 -17.96 7.52 -39.65
N THR A 525 -17.63 8.17 -38.54
CA THR A 525 -17.01 9.52 -38.55
C THR A 525 -15.52 9.47 -38.91
N SER A 526 -14.86 8.32 -38.75
CA SER A 526 -13.47 8.13 -39.19
C SER A 526 -13.33 8.23 -40.70
N GLU A 527 -14.25 7.63 -41.46
CA GLU A 527 -14.31 7.66 -42.92
C GLU A 527 -14.52 9.08 -43.47
N GLN A 528 -15.12 9.97 -42.67
CA GLN A 528 -15.29 11.37 -43.03
C GLN A 528 -14.05 12.23 -42.75
N GLY A 529 -13.11 11.74 -41.92
CA GLY A 529 -11.92 12.47 -41.53
C GLY A 529 -12.25 13.85 -40.96
N ALA A 530 -11.61 14.90 -41.48
CA ALA A 530 -11.88 16.28 -41.07
C ALA A 530 -13.32 16.74 -41.36
N ALA A 531 -13.99 16.16 -42.35
CA ALA A 531 -15.37 16.49 -42.68
C ALA A 531 -16.37 16.01 -41.62
N SER A 532 -15.97 15.09 -40.73
CA SER A 532 -16.78 14.74 -39.54
C SER A 532 -16.98 15.92 -38.59
N ARG A 533 -16.07 16.91 -38.63
CA ARG A 533 -15.98 18.04 -37.69
C ARG A 533 -15.86 17.63 -36.22
N ILE A 534 -15.46 16.40 -35.95
CA ILE A 534 -14.97 15.98 -34.64
C ILE A 534 -13.50 16.38 -34.57
N SER A 535 -13.18 17.33 -33.69
CA SER A 535 -11.86 17.96 -33.66
C SER A 535 -10.75 17.02 -33.21
N ASP A 536 -11.07 16.08 -32.32
CA ASP A 536 -10.15 15.06 -31.82
C ASP A 536 -10.31 13.78 -32.64
N GLU A 537 -9.31 13.48 -33.47
CA GLU A 537 -9.34 12.30 -34.34
C GLU A 537 -9.43 10.99 -33.57
N THR A 538 -8.98 10.96 -32.31
CA THR A 538 -9.02 9.74 -31.49
C THR A 538 -10.43 9.35 -31.07
N ARG A 539 -11.39 10.26 -31.26
CA ARG A 539 -12.80 10.11 -30.90
C ARG A 539 -13.70 9.86 -32.10
N ARG A 540 -13.13 9.74 -33.29
CA ARG A 540 -13.82 9.29 -34.50
C ARG A 540 -13.88 7.76 -34.52
N THR A 541 -14.95 7.21 -35.06
CA THR A 541 -15.16 5.75 -35.11
C THR A 541 -15.43 5.29 -36.53
N GLU A 542 -14.88 4.14 -36.91
CA GLU A 542 -15.21 3.46 -38.18
C GLU A 542 -16.62 2.86 -38.10
N CYS A 543 -17.32 2.72 -39.24
CA CYS A 543 -18.59 1.99 -39.29
C CYS A 543 -18.47 0.71 -40.09
N PHE A 544 -19.00 -0.40 -39.57
CA PHE A 544 -19.10 -1.65 -40.32
C PHE A 544 -19.97 -1.51 -41.58
N LEU A 545 -21.03 -0.69 -41.51
CA LEU A 545 -21.91 -0.44 -42.66
C LEU A 545 -21.19 0.45 -43.68
N ASN A 546 -21.27 0.09 -44.96
CA ASN A 546 -20.71 0.89 -46.04
C ASN A 546 -21.66 2.01 -46.49
N PRO A 547 -21.16 3.03 -47.23
CA PRO A 547 -21.99 4.14 -47.72
C PRO A 547 -23.16 3.74 -48.64
N ASP A 548 -23.15 2.53 -49.19
CA ASP A 548 -24.27 1.99 -49.97
C ASP A 548 -25.46 1.53 -49.11
N MET A 549 -25.33 1.59 -47.77
CA MET A 549 -26.33 1.21 -46.77
C MET A 549 -26.82 -0.24 -46.87
N THR A 550 -26.09 -1.11 -47.57
CA THR A 550 -26.51 -2.50 -47.83
C THR A 550 -25.38 -3.52 -47.65
N THR A 551 -24.12 -3.10 -47.76
CA THR A 551 -22.96 -3.97 -47.58
C THR A 551 -22.18 -3.61 -46.32
N TYR A 552 -21.38 -4.57 -45.85
CA TYR A 552 -20.58 -4.43 -44.64
C TYR A 552 -19.10 -4.68 -44.92
N ASP A 553 -18.24 -3.97 -44.20
CA ASP A 553 -16.81 -4.24 -44.08
C ASP A 553 -16.47 -4.62 -42.63
N TRP A 554 -16.45 -5.92 -42.38
CA TRP A 554 -16.15 -6.50 -41.06
C TRP A 554 -14.68 -6.41 -40.65
N THR A 555 -13.80 -5.93 -41.53
CA THR A 555 -12.37 -5.75 -41.20
C THR A 555 -12.11 -4.47 -40.40
N LYS A 556 -13.09 -3.57 -40.32
CA LYS A 556 -13.04 -2.31 -39.56
C LYS A 556 -13.08 -2.54 -38.05
N GLN A 557 -12.72 -1.52 -37.28
CA GLN A 557 -12.61 -1.57 -35.81
C GLN A 557 -11.66 -2.68 -35.29
N ALA A 558 -10.66 -3.07 -36.10
CA ALA A 558 -9.79 -4.20 -35.83
C ALA A 558 -9.11 -4.16 -34.43
N GLY A 559 -8.72 -2.98 -33.96
CA GLY A 559 -8.12 -2.83 -32.62
C GLY A 559 -9.10 -3.12 -31.48
N GLN A 560 -10.34 -2.67 -31.60
CA GLN A 560 -11.39 -2.98 -30.62
C GLN A 560 -11.79 -4.46 -30.68
N GLN A 561 -11.88 -5.01 -31.90
CA GLN A 561 -12.15 -6.44 -32.10
C GLN A 561 -11.08 -7.30 -31.41
N TRP A 562 -9.79 -6.95 -31.47
CA TRP A 562 -8.73 -7.67 -30.77
C TRP A 562 -9.01 -7.77 -29.25
N PHE A 563 -9.39 -6.67 -28.59
CA PHE A 563 -9.73 -6.69 -27.16
C PHE A 563 -11.02 -7.46 -26.87
N LEU A 564 -12.03 -7.33 -27.73
CA LEU A 564 -13.28 -8.08 -27.62
C LEU A 564 -13.03 -9.60 -27.70
N GLU A 565 -12.18 -10.03 -28.63
CA GLU A 565 -11.78 -11.42 -28.75
C GLU A 565 -11.03 -11.91 -27.51
N LYS A 566 -10.09 -11.13 -26.98
CA LYS A 566 -9.38 -11.48 -25.74
C LYS A 566 -10.32 -11.62 -24.56
N ALA A 567 -11.21 -10.65 -24.36
CA ALA A 567 -12.19 -10.67 -23.29
C ALA A 567 -13.00 -11.97 -23.32
N VAL A 568 -13.54 -12.36 -24.48
CA VAL A 568 -14.42 -13.52 -24.60
C VAL A 568 -13.67 -14.84 -24.70
N LYS A 569 -12.71 -14.95 -25.63
CA LYS A 569 -12.11 -16.21 -26.04
C LYS A 569 -10.96 -16.65 -25.12
N THR A 570 -10.30 -15.69 -24.46
CA THR A 570 -9.18 -15.99 -23.54
C THR A 570 -9.63 -15.92 -22.08
N TYR A 571 -10.29 -14.84 -21.69
CA TYR A 571 -10.59 -14.56 -20.29
C TYR A 571 -12.03 -14.87 -19.87
N ASN A 572 -12.88 -15.32 -20.80
CA ASN A 572 -14.27 -15.74 -20.55
C ASN A 572 -15.12 -14.65 -19.87
N VAL A 573 -14.92 -13.38 -20.22
CA VAL A 573 -15.73 -12.25 -19.73
C VAL A 573 -17.21 -12.51 -20.08
N PRO A 574 -18.11 -12.61 -19.08
CA PRO A 574 -19.45 -13.16 -19.30
C PRO A 574 -20.45 -12.18 -19.92
N ASP A 575 -20.33 -10.88 -19.66
CA ASP A 575 -21.29 -9.88 -20.10
C ASP A 575 -20.68 -8.92 -21.15
N ILE A 576 -20.87 -9.25 -22.44
CA ILE A 576 -20.51 -8.34 -23.54
C ILE A 576 -21.67 -7.41 -23.87
N ILE A 577 -21.38 -6.12 -23.95
CA ILE A 577 -22.36 -5.05 -24.17
C ILE A 577 -21.96 -4.26 -25.41
N GLY A 578 -22.81 -4.25 -26.43
CA GLY A 578 -22.63 -3.35 -27.58
C GLY A 578 -23.25 -2.00 -27.27
N TRP A 579 -22.55 -0.90 -27.55
CA TRP A 579 -23.09 0.43 -27.33
C TRP A 579 -22.63 1.39 -28.43
N GLN A 580 -23.25 2.55 -28.55
CA GLN A 580 -22.87 3.56 -29.53
C GLN A 580 -23.21 4.98 -29.06
N ASN A 581 -22.49 5.97 -29.58
CA ASN A 581 -22.79 7.38 -29.39
C ASN A 581 -23.74 7.95 -30.45
N SER A 582 -23.61 7.49 -31.70
CA SER A 582 -24.39 7.95 -32.85
C SER A 582 -24.83 6.75 -33.69
N PRO A 583 -26.00 6.80 -34.36
CA PRO A 583 -26.29 5.90 -35.47
C PRO A 583 -25.29 6.10 -36.64
N PRO A 584 -25.20 5.14 -37.59
CA PRO A 584 -24.41 5.31 -38.81
C PRO A 584 -24.70 6.63 -39.49
N VAL A 585 -23.64 7.40 -39.82
CA VAL A 585 -23.78 8.76 -40.39
C VAL A 585 -24.62 8.77 -41.67
N TYR A 586 -24.67 7.68 -42.42
CA TYR A 586 -25.48 7.56 -43.64
C TYR A 586 -26.99 7.63 -43.37
N TYR A 587 -27.43 7.27 -42.17
CA TYR A 587 -28.83 7.35 -41.73
C TYR A 587 -29.20 8.69 -41.09
N THR A 588 -28.24 9.61 -40.89
CA THR A 588 -28.49 10.86 -40.15
C THR A 588 -28.95 12.00 -41.05
N VAL A 589 -29.69 12.95 -40.47
CA VAL A 589 -30.32 14.08 -41.18
C VAL A 589 -29.30 14.88 -42.01
N ARG A 590 -28.12 15.13 -41.46
CA ARG A 590 -27.05 15.91 -42.10
C ARG A 590 -25.82 15.11 -42.51
N GLY A 591 -25.88 13.77 -42.39
CA GLY A 591 -24.71 12.95 -42.64
C GLY A 591 -23.59 13.16 -41.62
N LEU A 592 -23.91 13.55 -40.38
CA LEU A 592 -22.95 13.83 -39.31
C LEU A 592 -23.23 12.92 -38.11
N GLY A 593 -22.21 12.68 -37.29
CA GLY A 593 -22.33 11.91 -36.05
C GLY A 593 -22.77 12.73 -34.83
N PHE A 594 -23.23 13.97 -35.05
CA PHE A 594 -23.68 14.90 -34.01
C PHE A 594 -24.75 15.87 -34.55
N ARG A 595 -25.44 16.59 -33.65
CA ARG A 595 -26.49 17.55 -34.00
C ARG A 595 -25.89 18.88 -34.48
N GLU A 596 -26.33 19.40 -35.62
CA GLU A 596 -25.84 20.71 -36.09
C GLU A 596 -26.38 21.86 -35.25
N TYR A 597 -25.61 22.96 -35.18
CA TYR A 597 -26.08 24.21 -34.61
C TYR A 597 -27.39 24.68 -35.25
N GLY A 598 -28.37 25.02 -34.41
CA GLY A 598 -29.68 25.51 -34.86
C GLY A 598 -30.69 24.43 -35.25
N ASP A 599 -30.30 23.16 -35.38
CA ASP A 599 -31.25 22.06 -35.56
C ASP A 599 -32.10 21.86 -34.30
N ALA A 600 -33.29 21.27 -34.42
CA ALA A 600 -34.12 20.96 -33.25
C ALA A 600 -33.41 19.97 -32.31
N LYS A 601 -33.61 20.09 -30.99
CA LYS A 601 -33.09 19.13 -30.00
C LYS A 601 -33.88 17.82 -30.06
N SER A 602 -33.56 17.00 -31.04
CA SER A 602 -34.19 15.73 -31.40
C SER A 602 -33.12 14.84 -32.02
N THR A 603 -33.39 13.53 -32.08
CA THR A 603 -32.44 12.58 -32.67
C THR A 603 -31.99 12.99 -34.07
N ILE A 604 -30.70 12.81 -34.34
CA ILE A 604 -30.14 13.02 -35.68
C ILE A 604 -30.46 11.86 -36.63
N LEU A 605 -31.01 10.73 -36.13
CA LEU A 605 -31.47 9.61 -36.94
C LEU A 605 -32.74 10.01 -37.72
N LYS A 606 -32.74 9.86 -39.04
CA LYS A 606 -33.95 10.05 -39.84
C LYS A 606 -35.00 9.01 -39.47
N ARG A 607 -36.26 9.42 -39.31
CA ARG A 607 -37.35 8.54 -38.84
C ARG A 607 -37.58 7.34 -39.74
N GLU A 608 -37.43 7.52 -41.05
CA GLU A 608 -37.53 6.43 -42.03
C GLU A 608 -36.47 5.33 -41.83
N HIS A 609 -35.34 5.62 -41.16
CA HIS A 609 -34.24 4.68 -40.93
C HIS A 609 -34.24 4.05 -39.53
N PHE A 610 -35.33 4.15 -38.75
CA PHE A 610 -35.38 3.51 -37.44
C PHE A 610 -35.29 1.98 -37.52
N ASN A 611 -35.96 1.37 -38.49
CA ASN A 611 -35.87 -0.07 -38.73
C ASN A 611 -34.51 -0.46 -39.32
N ASP A 612 -33.98 0.34 -40.25
CA ASP A 612 -32.66 0.10 -40.85
C ASP A 612 -31.54 0.15 -39.80
N PHE A 613 -31.68 1.04 -38.81
CA PHE A 613 -30.79 1.10 -37.66
C PHE A 613 -30.93 -0.11 -36.74
N GLY A 614 -32.15 -0.57 -36.47
CA GLY A 614 -32.40 -1.82 -35.77
C GLY A 614 -31.76 -3.02 -36.46
N LYS A 615 -31.91 -3.09 -37.79
CA LYS A 615 -31.30 -4.12 -38.62
C LYS A 615 -29.78 -4.06 -38.59
N PHE A 616 -29.19 -2.88 -38.68
CA PHE A 616 -27.73 -2.69 -38.58
C PHE A 616 -27.18 -3.29 -37.27
N LEU A 617 -27.81 -3.00 -36.13
CA LEU A 617 -27.38 -3.55 -34.84
C LEU A 617 -27.58 -5.07 -34.76
N ALA A 618 -28.67 -5.59 -35.32
CA ALA A 618 -28.93 -7.03 -35.38
C ALA A 618 -27.86 -7.74 -36.24
N ASP A 619 -27.51 -7.18 -37.40
CA ASP A 619 -26.49 -7.72 -38.29
C ASP A 619 -25.10 -7.75 -37.62
N VAL A 620 -24.72 -6.68 -36.89
CA VAL A 620 -23.47 -6.63 -36.12
C VAL A 620 -23.45 -7.71 -35.02
N VAL A 621 -24.55 -7.85 -34.26
CA VAL A 621 -24.64 -8.87 -33.21
C VAL A 621 -24.58 -10.28 -33.80
N SER A 622 -25.31 -10.54 -34.88
CA SER A 622 -25.31 -11.82 -35.57
C SER A 622 -23.91 -12.17 -36.11
N HIS A 623 -23.20 -11.22 -36.70
CA HIS A 623 -21.84 -11.41 -37.19
C HIS A 623 -20.89 -11.89 -36.07
N PHE A 624 -20.87 -11.19 -34.92
CA PHE A 624 -19.99 -11.59 -33.81
C PHE A 624 -20.45 -12.89 -33.14
N LYS A 625 -21.76 -13.16 -33.11
CA LYS A 625 -22.29 -14.45 -32.63
C LYS A 625 -21.79 -15.62 -33.45
N GLU A 626 -21.71 -15.48 -34.77
CA GLU A 626 -21.11 -16.51 -35.67
C GLU A 626 -19.62 -16.75 -35.37
N GLN A 627 -18.92 -15.77 -34.81
CA GLN A 627 -17.53 -15.88 -34.37
C GLN A 627 -17.38 -16.35 -32.91
N GLY A 628 -18.47 -16.73 -32.25
CA GLY A 628 -18.49 -17.20 -30.86
C GLY A 628 -18.52 -16.10 -29.81
N ILE A 629 -18.79 -14.84 -30.20
CA ILE A 629 -18.88 -13.69 -29.29
C ILE A 629 -20.36 -13.34 -29.09
N ASN A 630 -20.88 -13.65 -27.92
CA ASN A 630 -22.29 -13.44 -27.60
C ASN A 630 -22.50 -12.11 -26.88
N PHE A 631 -23.07 -11.14 -27.59
CA PHE A 631 -23.55 -9.90 -26.98
C PHE A 631 -24.80 -10.20 -26.13
N LYS A 632 -24.72 -9.87 -24.84
CA LYS A 632 -25.83 -10.05 -23.90
C LYS A 632 -26.68 -8.80 -23.75
N TYR A 633 -26.14 -7.65 -24.13
CA TYR A 633 -26.84 -6.37 -24.10
C TYR A 633 -26.50 -5.50 -25.30
N ILE A 634 -27.46 -4.67 -25.69
CA ILE A 634 -27.26 -3.55 -26.62
C ILE A 634 -27.74 -2.28 -25.93
N SER A 635 -26.91 -1.25 -25.94
CA SER A 635 -27.18 0.10 -25.45
C SER A 635 -27.16 1.05 -26.64
N PRO A 636 -28.28 1.19 -27.38
CA PRO A 636 -28.26 1.85 -28.68
C PRO A 636 -28.11 3.37 -28.61
N LEU A 637 -28.23 3.94 -27.40
CA LEU A 637 -28.20 5.38 -27.15
C LEU A 637 -27.22 5.68 -26.00
N ASN A 638 -26.55 6.82 -26.08
CA ASN A 638 -25.69 7.32 -25.01
C ASN A 638 -26.13 8.74 -24.60
N GLU A 639 -26.37 8.92 -23.30
CA GLU A 639 -26.73 10.19 -22.65
C GLU A 639 -27.69 11.08 -23.47
N PRO A 640 -28.95 10.62 -23.69
CA PRO A 640 -29.91 11.27 -24.58
C PRO A 640 -30.32 12.69 -24.14
N GLN A 641 -30.04 13.07 -22.88
CA GLN A 641 -30.39 14.37 -22.31
C GLN A 641 -29.52 15.54 -22.83
N TRP A 642 -28.31 15.26 -23.32
CA TRP A 642 -27.36 16.29 -23.75
C TRP A 642 -27.65 16.81 -25.16
N GLU A 643 -27.26 18.05 -25.43
CA GLU A 643 -27.51 18.72 -26.72
C GLU A 643 -26.77 18.09 -27.90
N TRP A 644 -25.58 17.52 -27.62
CA TRP A 644 -24.66 16.93 -28.60
C TRP A 644 -24.48 17.75 -29.88
N ASN A 645 -24.34 19.08 -29.75
CA ASN A 645 -24.31 19.99 -30.89
C ASN A 645 -23.07 20.87 -31.00
N ALA A 646 -22.80 21.36 -32.21
CA ALA A 646 -21.84 22.45 -32.42
C ALA A 646 -22.36 23.77 -31.80
N THR A 647 -21.44 24.61 -31.34
CA THR A 647 -21.74 25.91 -30.71
C THR A 647 -22.00 27.03 -31.72
N SER A 648 -21.68 26.81 -33.00
CA SER A 648 -21.93 27.71 -34.13
C SER A 648 -22.17 26.92 -35.40
N ASP A 649 -22.85 27.51 -36.38
CA ASP A 649 -23.04 26.91 -37.70
C ASP A 649 -21.68 26.57 -38.35
N GLY A 650 -21.55 25.36 -38.89
CA GLY A 650 -20.28 24.87 -39.43
C GLY A 650 -19.23 24.48 -38.38
N GLY A 651 -19.55 24.59 -37.07
CA GLY A 651 -18.61 24.39 -35.97
C GLY A 651 -18.18 22.93 -35.75
N VAL A 652 -17.20 22.76 -34.88
CA VAL A 652 -16.66 21.45 -34.46
C VAL A 652 -17.24 21.00 -33.13
N VAL A 653 -17.20 19.69 -32.90
CA VAL A 653 -17.53 19.07 -31.60
C VAL A 653 -16.39 18.18 -31.13
N SER A 654 -16.42 17.78 -29.87
CA SER A 654 -15.42 16.89 -29.30
C SER A 654 -15.69 15.42 -29.57
N GLN A 655 -16.91 14.99 -29.90
CA GLN A 655 -17.25 13.57 -30.07
C GLN A 655 -18.59 13.37 -30.79
N GLU A 656 -18.85 12.12 -31.19
CA GLU A 656 -20.17 11.64 -31.61
C GLU A 656 -21.20 11.74 -30.47
N GLY A 657 -22.47 11.93 -30.81
CA GLY A 657 -23.58 11.95 -29.86
C GLY A 657 -24.88 12.44 -30.48
N THR A 658 -26.02 12.07 -29.91
CA THR A 658 -27.31 12.61 -30.36
C THR A 658 -28.31 12.70 -29.21
N PRO A 659 -29.07 13.81 -29.10
CA PRO A 659 -30.17 13.88 -28.13
C PRO A 659 -31.28 12.92 -28.53
N TRP A 660 -32.09 12.51 -27.55
CA TRP A 660 -33.34 11.77 -27.80
C TRP A 660 -34.42 12.24 -26.84
N THR A 661 -35.63 12.43 -27.36
CA THR A 661 -36.83 12.54 -26.53
C THR A 661 -37.29 11.15 -26.07
N ASN A 662 -38.03 11.06 -24.97
CA ASN A 662 -38.56 9.78 -24.48
C ASN A 662 -39.42 9.05 -25.52
N GLN A 663 -40.15 9.78 -26.37
CA GLN A 663 -40.93 9.18 -27.46
C GLN A 663 -40.01 8.57 -28.53
N GLU A 664 -38.96 9.28 -28.94
CA GLU A 664 -37.99 8.77 -29.91
C GLU A 664 -37.22 7.56 -29.37
N VAL A 665 -36.86 7.57 -28.08
CA VAL A 665 -36.30 6.38 -27.41
C VAL A 665 -37.27 5.21 -27.50
N SER A 666 -38.55 5.42 -27.16
CA SER A 666 -39.54 4.33 -27.26
C SER A 666 -39.70 3.81 -28.69
N ASP A 667 -39.72 4.70 -29.68
CA ASP A 667 -39.96 4.33 -31.08
C ASP A 667 -38.77 3.58 -31.66
N VAL A 668 -37.54 4.05 -31.42
CA VAL A 668 -36.32 3.37 -31.92
C VAL A 668 -36.11 2.03 -31.21
N VAL A 669 -36.39 1.93 -29.91
CA VAL A 669 -36.26 0.65 -29.18
C VAL A 669 -37.25 -0.38 -29.70
N LYS A 670 -38.48 0.02 -30.05
CA LYS A 670 -39.46 -0.89 -30.69
C LYS A 670 -39.01 -1.33 -32.08
N ALA A 671 -38.39 -0.44 -32.85
CA ALA A 671 -37.82 -0.79 -34.16
C ALA A 671 -36.66 -1.79 -34.01
N ILE A 672 -35.78 -1.58 -33.04
CA ILE A 672 -34.68 -2.51 -32.71
C ILE A 672 -35.25 -3.87 -32.27
N ASP A 673 -36.20 -3.89 -31.34
CA ASP A 673 -36.85 -5.12 -30.86
C ASP A 673 -37.47 -5.93 -32.01
N ALA A 674 -38.19 -5.26 -32.91
CA ALA A 674 -38.82 -5.90 -34.06
C ALA A 674 -37.80 -6.61 -34.98
N GLU A 675 -36.61 -6.05 -35.18
CA GLU A 675 -35.55 -6.70 -35.97
C GLU A 675 -34.86 -7.83 -35.19
N PHE A 676 -34.61 -7.65 -33.88
CA PHE A 676 -33.96 -8.68 -33.05
C PHE A 676 -34.84 -9.92 -32.90
N VAL A 677 -36.18 -9.76 -32.82
CA VAL A 677 -37.13 -10.86 -32.81
C VAL A 677 -37.12 -11.63 -34.14
N LYS A 678 -36.99 -10.96 -35.29
CA LYS A 678 -36.89 -11.62 -36.60
C LYS A 678 -35.64 -12.49 -36.72
N GLU A 679 -34.51 -11.98 -36.24
CA GLU A 679 -33.21 -12.67 -36.26
C GLU A 679 -33.03 -13.66 -35.10
N VAL A 680 -34.06 -13.82 -34.24
CA VAL A 680 -34.05 -14.73 -33.07
C VAL A 680 -32.88 -14.43 -32.11
N LEU A 681 -32.59 -13.15 -31.91
CA LEU A 681 -31.59 -12.66 -30.96
C LEU A 681 -32.26 -12.42 -29.59
N ILE A 682 -31.75 -13.09 -28.56
CA ILE A 682 -32.25 -12.94 -27.18
C ILE A 682 -31.19 -12.20 -26.36
N LEU A 683 -31.39 -10.89 -26.19
CA LEU A 683 -30.55 -10.02 -25.37
C LEU A 683 -31.37 -8.84 -24.83
N SER A 684 -30.83 -8.12 -23.85
CA SER A 684 -31.54 -7.01 -23.20
C SER A 684 -31.10 -5.66 -23.77
N CYS A 685 -32.06 -4.77 -24.06
CA CYS A 685 -31.78 -3.38 -24.39
C CYS A 685 -31.52 -2.58 -23.10
N LEU A 686 -30.36 -1.93 -23.00
CA LEU A 686 -29.98 -1.07 -21.87
C LEU A 686 -30.18 0.41 -22.26
N LEU A 687 -30.98 1.13 -21.47
CA LEU A 687 -31.19 2.57 -21.65
C LEU A 687 -30.40 3.32 -20.56
N GLN A 688 -29.40 4.09 -20.96
CA GLN A 688 -28.55 4.85 -20.03
C GLN A 688 -29.14 6.24 -19.77
N LYS A 689 -29.25 6.61 -18.49
CA LYS A 689 -29.56 7.96 -18.00
C LYS A 689 -30.81 8.60 -18.63
N LEU A 690 -31.93 7.87 -18.68
CA LEU A 690 -33.23 8.50 -18.90
C LEU A 690 -33.56 9.40 -17.71
N ALA A 691 -33.86 10.67 -17.98
CA ALA A 691 -34.55 11.51 -17.00
C ALA A 691 -35.98 10.97 -16.86
N LEU A 692 -36.31 10.43 -15.69
CA LEU A 692 -37.68 10.11 -15.30
C LEU A 692 -38.47 11.39 -15.03
#